data_AF-A0A817Z8L2-F1
#
_entry.id   AF-A0A817Z8L2-F1
#
_cell.length_a   1.000
_cell.length_b   1.000
_cell.length_c   1.000
_cell.angle_alpha   90.00
_cell.angle_beta   90.00
_cell.angle_gamma   90.00
#
_symmetry.space_group_name_H-M   'P 1'
#
loop_
_entity.id
_entity.type
_entity.pdbx_description
1 polymer ?
#
loop_
_entity_poly.entity_id
_entity_poly.type
_entity_poly.pdbx_seq_one_letter_code
_entity_poly.pdbx_strand_id
1 'polypeptide(L)'
;FGIGLGHQLMALAVGMKIMKLKYGHRGHNQSCILEGTQRCFITSENHGFTVETLEGLAKDWSILFRNQNDQSNEGIVHDFKPFFSVQFNPDHCAGPRDTENLFQIFLDIVQSYKVNPTINVRSYLIEQLTKCCSIANAPSEAISNKINKILILGNGRLIEEEPIGLDFLERQLIDALNEEQIKTVLLNPAAAPYEKSADDLNQVVDVGLHIATVEWNIEVSKPNGILISFGGQTALRSAVKLCAQSIFKKYRCNILGTPIESIEITQDNCLFTKTITDIGEKVVSYEAANSLEETLISAERLGYPVYVRATESSTSLRQDIANNREQLISLVTSIFADSSQLLIRKSVQGWKKVEYEVVRDQYDNCIMVCNMEYLDPLAVRTGDSIIVMPSQTLSNDEFYLLRNVSMKVARYLNIVGQFNIQFALNPLCSEYYIIRVHPRLTCSSVFASQATGYPLAYVISKVVLGISLVELEDTILHETYASIEPNVDYVAIKVPRLDLQKIIRDFNFMESSVKSAHEIISIGRSFEEAFQKALRKFDKHITGFDPYSETITDYKISTSTDERIFILATALRQGYTIERLFQLTKIDQWFLHKYASIIQFIRQHSDSSITQDPLLLLRAKRLGFSDKQISKYSNCTEIEVRACREEFHIRPFLKQIDNVFGERSPKTDYLYFTYESKKDDFQLNSQRSPSIFYND
;
A
#
# COMPACT_ATOMS: atom_id res chain seq x y z
N PHE A 1 19.88 -20.65 22.34
CA PHE A 1 19.03 -19.64 21.71
C PHE A 1 17.78 -19.49 22.56
N GLY A 2 17.59 -18.32 23.20
CA GLY A 2 16.38 -18.02 23.99
C GLY A 2 15.45 -17.09 23.22
N ILE A 3 14.13 -17.32 23.33
CA ILE A 3 13.09 -16.54 22.65
C ILE A 3 12.06 -16.11 23.70
N GLY A 4 11.63 -14.84 23.70
CA GLY A 4 10.60 -14.32 24.61
C GLY A 4 10.95 -14.54 26.09
N LEU A 5 10.22 -15.42 26.77
CA LEU A 5 10.55 -15.82 28.15
C LEU A 5 11.94 -16.46 28.26
N GLY A 6 12.40 -17.18 27.24
CA GLY A 6 13.74 -17.77 27.22
C GLY A 6 14.85 -16.71 27.28
N HIS A 7 14.65 -15.55 26.67
CA HIS A 7 15.56 -14.40 26.77
C HIS A 7 15.63 -13.87 28.21
N GLN A 8 14.49 -13.68 28.83
CA GLN A 8 14.37 -13.24 30.22
C GLN A 8 15.02 -14.22 31.20
N LEU A 9 14.79 -15.52 31.04
CA LEU A 9 15.40 -16.56 31.89
C LEU A 9 16.92 -16.63 31.71
N MET A 10 17.41 -16.47 30.47
CA MET A 10 18.86 -16.40 30.23
C MET A 10 19.49 -15.19 30.89
N ALA A 11 18.87 -14.02 30.81
CA ALA A 11 19.33 -12.81 31.46
C ALA A 11 19.40 -12.97 32.99
N LEU A 12 18.35 -13.51 33.62
CA LEU A 12 18.35 -13.83 35.06
C LEU A 12 19.47 -14.80 35.44
N ALA A 13 19.70 -15.84 34.63
CA ALA A 13 20.71 -16.85 34.90
C ALA A 13 22.14 -16.29 34.92
N VAL A 14 22.39 -15.18 34.20
CA VAL A 14 23.69 -14.49 34.17
C VAL A 14 23.75 -13.27 35.10
N GLY A 15 22.76 -13.11 35.98
CA GLY A 15 22.74 -12.09 37.02
C GLY A 15 22.15 -10.74 36.61
N MET A 16 21.50 -10.65 35.44
CA MET A 16 20.77 -9.44 35.04
C MET A 16 19.39 -9.41 35.70
N LYS A 17 18.78 -8.22 35.75
CA LYS A 17 17.44 -8.02 36.32
C LYS A 17 16.37 -7.96 35.24
N ILE A 18 15.14 -8.30 35.64
CA ILE A 18 13.94 -8.12 34.82
C ILE A 18 13.08 -7.05 35.48
N MET A 19 12.52 -6.17 34.68
CA MET A 19 11.55 -5.17 35.11
C MET A 19 10.22 -5.32 34.36
N LYS A 20 9.12 -4.94 35.03
CA LYS A 20 7.81 -4.88 34.41
C LYS A 20 7.69 -3.58 33.61
N LEU A 21 7.32 -3.69 32.34
CA LEU A 21 7.07 -2.53 31.49
C LEU A 21 5.79 -1.81 31.93
N LYS A 22 5.78 -0.48 31.80
CA LYS A 22 4.56 0.33 31.97
C LYS A 22 3.53 -0.01 30.90
N TYR A 23 4.00 -0.10 29.65
CA TYR A 23 3.24 -0.56 28.48
C TYR A 23 3.99 -1.76 27.90
N GLY A 24 3.33 -2.91 27.85
CA GLY A 24 3.96 -4.10 27.27
C GLY A 24 3.95 -4.05 25.75
N HIS A 25 4.99 -4.57 25.11
CA HIS A 25 5.04 -4.68 23.65
C HIS A 25 4.16 -5.82 23.18
N ARG A 26 3.10 -5.46 22.43
CA ARG A 26 2.08 -6.37 21.93
C ARG A 26 1.66 -5.96 20.53
N GLY A 27 2.22 -6.59 19.52
CA GLY A 27 1.93 -6.25 18.14
C GLY A 27 2.74 -7.07 17.14
N HIS A 28 2.53 -6.75 15.87
CA HIS A 28 3.24 -7.34 14.73
C HIS A 28 4.05 -6.30 13.94
N ASN A 29 4.17 -5.08 14.47
CA ASN A 29 4.80 -3.93 13.86
C ASN A 29 5.91 -3.33 14.75
N GLN A 30 6.40 -4.08 15.73
CA GLN A 30 7.44 -3.58 16.64
C GLN A 30 8.77 -3.50 15.89
N SER A 31 9.49 -2.39 16.04
CA SER A 31 10.76 -2.20 15.35
C SER A 31 11.92 -2.48 16.29
N CYS A 32 12.75 -3.47 15.93
CA CYS A 32 13.96 -3.82 16.67
C CYS A 32 15.20 -3.41 15.87
N ILE A 33 16.05 -2.57 16.46
CA ILE A 33 17.35 -2.19 15.91
C ILE A 33 18.39 -3.23 16.31
N LEU A 34 19.19 -3.66 15.34
CA LEU A 34 20.40 -4.46 15.59
C LEU A 34 21.52 -3.56 16.10
N GLU A 35 21.93 -3.76 17.35
CA GLU A 35 22.86 -2.89 18.07
C GLU A 35 24.19 -2.70 17.32
N GLY A 36 24.59 -1.44 17.13
CA GLY A 36 25.84 -1.08 16.45
C GLY A 36 25.75 -1.07 14.92
N THR A 37 24.53 -1.14 14.37
CA THR A 37 24.28 -1.06 12.92
C THR A 37 23.12 -0.12 12.63
N GLN A 38 22.91 0.23 11.35
CA GLN A 38 21.72 0.95 10.88
C GLN A 38 20.58 0.01 10.48
N ARG A 39 20.55 -1.23 11.00
CA ARG A 39 19.55 -2.22 10.65
C ARG A 39 18.41 -2.26 11.63
N CYS A 40 17.18 -2.21 11.12
CA CYS A 40 15.99 -2.55 11.86
C CYS A 40 15.24 -3.72 11.23
N PHE A 41 14.50 -4.43 12.07
CA PHE A 41 13.64 -5.53 11.71
C PHE A 41 12.27 -5.30 12.33
N ILE A 42 11.21 -5.59 11.58
CA ILE A 42 9.86 -5.56 12.12
C ILE A 42 9.58 -6.94 12.74
N THR A 43 9.12 -6.94 13.98
CA THR A 43 9.01 -8.11 14.84
C THR A 43 7.60 -8.29 15.38
N SER A 44 7.28 -9.53 15.74
CA SER A 44 6.10 -9.81 16.55
C SER A 44 6.49 -9.99 18.01
N GLU A 45 5.79 -9.27 18.87
CA GLU A 45 6.06 -9.23 20.32
C GLU A 45 4.78 -9.41 21.11
N ASN A 46 4.89 -10.09 22.25
CA ASN A 46 3.81 -10.24 23.21
C ASN A 46 4.37 -10.46 24.63
N HIS A 47 4.95 -9.41 25.20
CA HIS A 47 5.50 -9.46 26.56
C HIS A 47 5.17 -8.19 27.36
N GLY A 48 5.26 -8.30 28.68
CA GLY A 48 5.05 -7.17 29.61
C GLY A 48 6.23 -6.95 30.56
N PHE A 49 7.33 -7.67 30.34
CA PHE A 49 8.56 -7.61 31.11
C PHE A 49 9.72 -7.48 30.13
N THR A 50 10.78 -6.77 30.53
CA THR A 50 12.00 -6.59 29.74
C THR A 50 13.22 -6.79 30.64
N VAL A 51 14.37 -7.01 30.04
CA VAL A 51 15.66 -7.09 30.73
C VAL A 51 16.20 -5.69 30.98
N GLU A 52 16.57 -5.41 32.22
CA GLU A 52 17.11 -4.11 32.62
C GLU A 52 18.59 -4.00 32.21
N THR A 53 18.93 -2.95 31.46
CA THR A 53 20.32 -2.72 30.98
C THR A 53 21.01 -1.52 31.64
N LEU A 54 20.28 -0.72 32.43
CA LEU A 54 20.79 0.50 33.09
C LEU A 54 21.80 0.18 34.21
N GLU A 55 21.63 -0.93 34.92
CA GLU A 55 22.53 -1.35 36.00
C GLU A 55 23.81 -2.08 35.52
N GLY A 56 24.01 -2.15 34.20
CA GLY A 56 25.17 -2.78 33.56
C GLY A 56 24.90 -4.21 33.06
N LEU A 57 25.48 -4.54 31.93
CA LEU A 57 25.45 -5.89 31.36
C LEU A 57 26.33 -6.85 32.17
N ALA A 58 25.93 -8.12 32.24
CA ALA A 58 26.78 -9.17 32.77
C ALA A 58 28.11 -9.22 32.00
N LYS A 59 29.20 -9.59 32.70
CA LYS A 59 30.53 -9.69 32.08
C LYS A 59 30.50 -10.62 30.87
N ASP A 60 31.13 -10.21 29.77
CA ASP A 60 31.21 -10.93 28.48
C ASP A 60 29.87 -11.08 27.73
N TRP A 61 28.85 -10.29 28.11
CA TRP A 61 27.58 -10.18 27.40
C TRP A 61 27.39 -8.79 26.82
N SER A 62 26.78 -8.76 25.65
CA SER A 62 26.46 -7.57 24.91
C SER A 62 25.01 -7.56 24.45
N ILE A 63 24.49 -6.36 24.22
CA ILE A 63 23.17 -6.17 23.65
C ILE A 63 23.23 -6.53 22.17
N LEU A 64 22.23 -7.28 21.73
CA LEU A 64 22.08 -7.69 20.34
C LEU A 64 21.00 -6.83 19.66
N PHE A 65 19.85 -6.65 20.30
CA PHE A 65 18.76 -5.84 19.76
C PHE A 65 18.22 -4.88 20.81
N ARG A 66 17.67 -3.76 20.34
CA ARG A 66 16.87 -2.82 21.13
C ARG A 66 15.56 -2.51 20.44
N ASN A 67 14.52 -2.28 21.24
CA ASN A 67 13.29 -1.71 20.72
C ASN A 67 13.57 -0.26 20.33
N GLN A 68 13.23 0.11 19.12
CA GLN A 68 13.50 1.45 18.62
C GLN A 68 12.70 2.53 19.36
N ASN A 69 11.49 2.20 19.77
CA ASN A 69 10.53 3.16 20.28
C ASN A 69 10.75 3.52 21.75
N ASP A 70 11.27 2.59 22.57
CA ASP A 70 11.48 2.83 24.00
C ASP A 70 12.88 2.44 24.51
N GLN A 71 13.76 1.97 23.62
CA GLN A 71 15.15 1.58 23.88
C GLN A 71 15.32 0.40 24.84
N SER A 72 14.23 -0.30 25.17
CA SER A 72 14.29 -1.51 26.00
C SER A 72 15.02 -2.64 25.28
N ASN A 73 15.50 -3.61 26.06
CA ASN A 73 16.33 -4.68 25.53
C ASN A 73 15.49 -5.71 24.78
N GLU A 74 15.87 -5.96 23.52
CA GLU A 74 15.20 -6.93 22.65
C GLU A 74 16.08 -8.16 22.34
N GLY A 75 17.26 -8.23 22.94
CA GLY A 75 18.15 -9.36 22.78
C GLY A 75 19.53 -9.15 23.39
N ILE A 76 20.18 -10.27 23.73
CA ILE A 76 21.55 -10.31 24.26
C ILE A 76 22.34 -11.44 23.59
N VAL A 77 23.65 -11.26 23.50
CA VAL A 77 24.60 -12.23 22.95
C VAL A 77 25.85 -12.28 23.84
N HIS A 78 26.39 -13.49 24.03
CA HIS A 78 27.67 -13.67 24.71
C HIS A 78 28.82 -13.43 23.71
N ASP A 79 29.84 -12.69 24.12
CA ASP A 79 30.93 -12.25 23.23
C ASP A 79 31.85 -13.41 22.77
N PHE A 80 31.84 -14.55 23.45
CA PHE A 80 32.75 -15.69 23.18
C PHE A 80 32.05 -17.06 23.10
N LYS A 81 30.87 -17.21 23.70
CA LYS A 81 30.15 -18.50 23.75
C LYS A 81 28.96 -18.47 22.78
N PRO A 82 28.46 -19.64 22.34
CA PRO A 82 27.36 -19.72 21.38
C PRO A 82 25.99 -19.50 22.02
N PHE A 83 25.88 -18.45 22.84
CA PHE A 83 24.66 -18.08 23.53
C PHE A 83 24.18 -16.74 23.02
N PHE A 84 22.95 -16.73 22.53
CA PHE A 84 22.23 -15.52 22.20
C PHE A 84 20.74 -15.74 22.47
N SER A 85 20.02 -14.63 22.56
CA SER A 85 18.58 -14.63 22.78
C SER A 85 17.94 -13.36 22.23
N VAL A 86 16.65 -13.45 21.95
CA VAL A 86 15.80 -12.35 21.48
C VAL A 86 14.51 -12.32 22.28
N GLN A 87 13.97 -11.13 22.52
CA GLN A 87 12.76 -10.93 23.32
C GLN A 87 11.48 -11.00 22.46
N PHE A 88 11.58 -10.72 21.17
CA PHE A 88 10.55 -10.96 20.16
C PHE A 88 10.42 -12.43 19.74
N ASN A 89 9.43 -12.73 18.90
CA ASN A 89 9.06 -14.06 18.41
C ASN A 89 9.40 -14.23 16.91
N PRO A 90 10.56 -14.83 16.57
CA PRO A 90 10.98 -15.02 15.17
C PRO A 90 10.16 -16.06 14.39
N ASP A 91 9.39 -16.87 15.10
CA ASP A 91 8.46 -17.87 14.56
C ASP A 91 7.18 -17.26 13.97
N HIS A 92 6.96 -15.94 14.12
CA HIS A 92 6.06 -15.13 13.28
C HIS A 92 4.60 -15.62 13.11
N CYS A 93 4.12 -16.57 13.91
CA CYS A 93 2.75 -17.10 13.81
C CYS A 93 1.85 -16.47 14.90
N ALA A 94 1.29 -15.28 14.73
CA ALA A 94 1.21 -14.37 13.57
C ALA A 94 2.30 -13.27 13.56
N GLY A 95 2.55 -12.65 12.41
CA GLY A 95 3.55 -11.58 12.27
C GLY A 95 4.51 -11.66 11.08
N PRO A 96 5.42 -10.67 10.96
CA PRO A 96 6.43 -10.58 9.91
C PRO A 96 7.49 -11.68 10.04
N ARG A 97 7.97 -12.18 8.91
CA ARG A 97 9.00 -13.24 8.85
C ARG A 97 10.43 -12.71 8.80
N ASP A 98 10.62 -11.43 9.13
CA ASP A 98 11.86 -10.69 8.90
C ASP A 98 13.06 -11.25 9.69
N THR A 99 12.78 -11.99 10.77
CA THR A 99 13.79 -12.58 11.66
C THR A 99 13.77 -14.11 11.69
N GLU A 100 13.02 -14.77 10.80
CA GLU A 100 12.94 -16.24 10.72
C GLU A 100 14.32 -16.88 10.46
N ASN A 101 15.21 -16.17 9.79
CA ASN A 101 16.59 -16.60 9.54
C ASN A 101 17.41 -16.84 10.82
N LEU A 102 16.99 -16.34 11.99
CA LEU A 102 17.64 -16.62 13.27
C LEU A 102 17.64 -18.12 13.61
N PHE A 103 16.63 -18.88 13.15
CA PHE A 103 16.62 -20.33 13.31
C PHE A 103 17.71 -21.01 12.48
N GLN A 104 17.88 -20.59 11.23
CA GLN A 104 18.95 -21.10 10.37
C GLN A 104 20.33 -20.73 10.95
N ILE A 105 20.50 -19.47 11.37
CA ILE A 105 21.72 -18.99 12.02
C ILE A 105 22.04 -19.83 13.27
N PHE A 106 21.04 -20.14 14.09
CA PHE A 106 21.22 -21.03 15.25
C PHE A 106 21.72 -22.42 14.86
N LEU A 107 21.13 -23.04 13.83
CA LEU A 107 21.55 -24.35 13.33
C LEU A 107 23.00 -24.31 12.80
N ASP A 108 23.35 -23.27 12.05
CA ASP A 108 24.70 -23.06 11.51
C ASP A 108 25.72 -22.89 12.63
N ILE A 109 25.40 -22.11 13.66
CA ILE A 109 26.23 -21.95 14.86
C ILE A 109 26.45 -23.30 15.54
N VAL A 110 25.40 -24.10 15.73
CA VAL A 110 25.51 -25.42 16.38
C VAL A 110 26.41 -26.35 15.57
N GLN A 111 26.27 -26.38 14.25
CA GLN A 111 27.11 -27.21 13.37
C GLN A 111 28.56 -26.74 13.40
N SER A 112 28.78 -25.44 13.27
CA SER A 112 30.11 -24.86 13.18
C SER A 112 30.84 -24.96 14.53
N TYR A 113 30.15 -24.79 15.65
CA TYR A 113 30.72 -24.90 17.00
C TYR A 113 31.15 -26.35 17.34
N LYS A 114 30.47 -27.37 16.79
CA LYS A 114 30.88 -28.78 16.91
C LYS A 114 32.22 -29.06 16.23
N VAL A 115 32.55 -28.31 15.18
CA VAL A 115 33.80 -28.46 14.42
C VAL A 115 34.89 -27.55 15.00
N ASN A 116 34.56 -26.30 15.30
CA ASN A 116 35.47 -25.32 15.86
C ASN A 116 34.80 -24.51 17.00
N PRO A 117 35.20 -24.72 18.27
CA PRO A 117 34.58 -24.05 19.41
C PRO A 117 34.98 -22.57 19.59
N THR A 118 35.80 -21.98 18.68
CA THR A 118 36.28 -20.60 18.80
C THR A 118 35.48 -19.58 17.97
N ILE A 119 34.31 -19.95 17.43
CA ILE A 119 33.53 -19.07 16.56
C ILE A 119 32.97 -17.88 17.35
N ASN A 120 33.19 -16.67 16.83
CA ASN A 120 32.57 -15.46 17.35
C ASN A 120 31.12 -15.38 16.85
N VAL A 121 30.19 -15.78 17.71
CA VAL A 121 28.75 -15.82 17.38
C VAL A 121 28.17 -14.43 17.14
N ARG A 122 28.64 -13.41 17.86
CA ARG A 122 28.18 -12.03 17.64
C ARG A 122 28.55 -11.54 16.25
N SER A 123 29.81 -11.72 15.84
CA SER A 123 30.26 -11.34 14.50
C SER A 123 29.49 -12.09 13.42
N TYR A 124 29.27 -13.40 13.60
CA TYR A 124 28.47 -14.20 12.65
C TYR A 124 27.02 -13.72 12.55
N LEU A 125 26.36 -13.43 13.68
CA LEU A 125 25.01 -12.88 13.71
C LEU A 125 24.94 -11.55 12.96
N ILE A 126 25.85 -10.61 13.27
CA ILE A 126 25.89 -9.30 12.61
C ILE A 126 26.11 -9.48 11.11
N GLU A 127 27.06 -10.32 10.69
CA GLU A 127 27.34 -10.57 9.28
C GLU A 127 26.12 -11.14 8.55
N GLN A 128 25.44 -12.15 9.10
CA GLN A 128 24.27 -12.74 8.45
C GLN A 128 23.07 -11.78 8.41
N LEU A 129 22.86 -10.99 9.46
CA LEU A 129 21.75 -10.03 9.55
C LEU A 129 22.00 -8.75 8.74
N THR A 130 23.26 -8.48 8.37
CA THR A 130 23.66 -7.37 7.49
C THR A 130 24.06 -7.82 6.09
N LYS A 131 23.94 -9.11 5.74
CA LYS A 131 24.39 -9.68 4.46
C LYS A 131 23.71 -9.05 3.24
N CYS A 132 22.44 -8.68 3.36
CA CYS A 132 21.67 -8.01 2.31
C CYS A 132 21.89 -6.50 2.27
N CYS A 133 22.63 -5.93 3.23
CA CYS A 133 23.07 -4.55 3.11
C CYS A 133 23.96 -4.47 1.89
N SER A 134 23.52 -3.72 0.90
CA SER A 134 24.31 -3.34 -0.26
C SER A 134 25.41 -2.37 0.16
N ILE A 135 26.22 -2.65 1.19
CA ILE A 135 27.40 -1.84 1.54
C ILE A 135 28.37 -1.75 0.35
N ALA A 136 28.34 -2.73 -0.54
CA ALA A 136 29.09 -2.69 -1.81
C ALA A 136 28.63 -1.58 -2.77
N ASN A 137 27.39 -1.09 -2.65
CA ASN A 137 26.80 -0.03 -3.50
C ASN A 137 26.20 1.14 -2.70
N ALA A 138 26.32 1.12 -1.37
CA ALA A 138 25.94 2.25 -0.54
C ALA A 138 26.78 3.44 -1.03
N PRO A 139 26.16 4.57 -1.38
CA PRO A 139 26.90 5.79 -1.51
C PRO A 139 27.71 5.93 -0.21
N SER A 140 29.04 5.99 -0.31
CA SER A 140 29.83 6.35 0.86
C SER A 140 29.25 7.63 1.46
N GLU A 141 29.37 7.85 2.77
CA GLU A 141 28.97 9.10 3.46
C GLU A 141 29.41 10.39 2.70
N ALA A 142 30.34 10.26 1.75
CA ALA A 142 30.75 11.28 0.81
C ALA A 142 29.72 11.69 -0.27
N ILE A 143 28.60 10.98 -0.51
CA ILE A 143 27.59 11.37 -1.52
C ILE A 143 26.48 12.24 -0.91
N SER A 144 25.93 11.92 0.27
CA SER A 144 24.91 12.77 0.91
C SER A 144 25.47 14.17 1.20
N ASN A 145 26.71 14.25 1.69
CA ASN A 145 27.45 15.49 1.93
C ASN A 145 27.79 16.32 0.67
N LYS A 146 27.45 15.84 -0.54
CA LYS A 146 27.71 16.55 -1.80
C LYS A 146 26.46 17.08 -2.49
N ILE A 147 25.25 16.59 -2.19
CA ILE A 147 24.04 17.05 -2.89
C ILE A 147 23.63 18.42 -2.33
N ASN A 148 23.60 19.44 -3.18
CA ASN A 148 23.21 20.80 -2.79
C ASN A 148 22.08 21.36 -3.67
N LYS A 149 21.83 20.73 -4.81
CA LYS A 149 20.78 21.13 -5.74
C LYS A 149 20.20 19.94 -6.48
N ILE A 150 18.89 19.75 -6.35
CA ILE A 150 18.14 18.65 -6.95
C ILE A 150 17.21 19.18 -8.05
N LEU A 151 17.24 18.53 -9.21
CA LEU A 151 16.21 18.69 -10.23
C LEU A 151 15.17 17.57 -10.07
N ILE A 152 13.93 17.95 -9.83
CA ILE A 152 12.79 17.05 -9.68
C ILE A 152 12.04 17.02 -11.00
N LEU A 153 11.88 15.83 -11.58
CA LEU A 153 11.00 15.62 -12.72
C LEU A 153 9.60 15.32 -12.16
N GLY A 154 8.68 16.28 -12.26
CA GLY A 154 7.33 16.17 -11.70
C GLY A 154 6.38 15.34 -12.55
N ASN A 155 5.08 15.44 -12.28
CA ASN A 155 4.08 14.58 -12.91
C ASN A 155 4.04 14.73 -14.44
N GLY A 156 4.10 15.95 -14.96
CA GLY A 156 3.89 16.23 -16.38
C GLY A 156 2.52 16.87 -16.63
N ARG A 157 2.07 16.89 -17.89
CA ARG A 157 0.65 17.18 -18.18
C ARG A 157 -0.10 15.88 -18.00
N LEU A 158 -1.25 15.90 -17.30
CA LEU A 158 -2.16 14.77 -17.09
C LEU A 158 -2.49 14.03 -18.41
N ILE A 159 -1.60 13.14 -18.81
CA ILE A 159 -1.78 12.17 -19.89
C ILE A 159 -2.30 10.89 -19.22
N GLU A 160 -2.80 9.95 -20.02
CA GLU A 160 -3.74 8.88 -19.67
C GLU A 160 -3.37 7.89 -18.55
N GLU A 161 -2.27 8.07 -17.82
CA GLU A 161 -1.81 7.22 -16.72
C GLU A 161 -1.16 8.02 -15.56
N GLU A 162 -1.29 9.34 -15.55
CA GLU A 162 -0.67 10.19 -14.53
C GLU A 162 -1.55 10.32 -13.28
N PRO A 163 -1.00 10.15 -12.07
CA PRO A 163 -1.82 10.08 -10.87
C PRO A 163 -2.34 11.44 -10.46
N ILE A 164 -3.61 11.50 -10.06
CA ILE A 164 -4.23 12.70 -9.49
C ILE A 164 -3.73 12.87 -8.05
N GLY A 165 -3.38 14.09 -7.67
CA GLY A 165 -2.93 14.40 -6.31
C GLY A 165 -1.43 14.26 -6.05
N LEU A 166 -0.61 13.94 -7.06
CA LEU A 166 0.85 13.97 -6.90
C LEU A 166 1.38 15.37 -6.56
N ASP A 167 0.75 16.45 -7.04
CA ASP A 167 1.19 17.82 -6.73
C ASP A 167 1.21 18.09 -5.21
N PHE A 168 0.32 17.43 -4.46
CA PHE A 168 0.32 17.48 -2.99
C PHE A 168 1.57 16.82 -2.39
N LEU A 169 2.00 15.68 -2.93
CA LEU A 169 3.20 14.97 -2.50
C LEU A 169 4.48 15.68 -2.96
N GLU A 170 4.47 16.31 -4.14
CA GLU A 170 5.58 17.15 -4.63
C GLU A 170 5.86 18.30 -3.66
N ARG A 171 4.82 18.91 -3.07
CA ARG A 171 4.98 19.96 -2.06
C ARG A 171 5.64 19.44 -0.78
N GLN A 172 5.16 18.31 -0.24
CA GLN A 172 5.78 17.69 0.94
C GLN A 172 7.25 17.33 0.69
N LEU A 173 7.58 16.89 -0.52
CA LEU A 173 8.95 16.63 -0.93
C LEU A 173 9.80 17.90 -0.88
N ILE A 174 9.32 19.00 -1.47
CA ILE A 174 10.07 20.27 -1.47
C ILE A 174 10.29 20.76 -0.04
N ASP A 175 9.26 20.70 0.81
CA ASP A 175 9.35 21.09 2.21
C ASP A 175 10.39 20.22 2.96
N ALA A 176 10.38 18.90 2.75
CA ALA A 176 11.33 17.98 3.37
C ALA A 176 12.80 18.20 2.91
N LEU A 177 13.00 18.58 1.65
CA LEU A 177 14.32 18.90 1.10
C LEU A 177 14.82 20.27 1.58
N ASN A 178 13.92 21.22 1.84
CA ASN A 178 14.26 22.53 2.41
C ASN A 178 14.80 22.41 3.83
N GLU A 179 14.26 21.50 4.65
CA GLU A 179 14.78 21.21 5.99
C GLU A 179 16.24 20.75 5.95
N GLU A 180 16.66 20.04 4.90
CA GLU A 180 18.04 19.62 4.65
C GLU A 180 18.89 20.70 3.95
N GLN A 181 18.35 21.91 3.79
CA GLN A 181 18.98 23.04 3.11
C GLN A 181 19.36 22.77 1.63
N ILE A 182 18.62 21.89 0.96
CA ILE A 182 18.85 21.52 -0.44
C ILE A 182 17.99 22.38 -1.37
N LYS A 183 18.61 22.99 -2.38
CA LYS A 183 17.90 23.79 -3.39
C LYS A 183 17.16 22.88 -4.36
N THR A 184 15.89 23.15 -4.66
CA THR A 184 15.14 22.34 -5.62
C THR A 184 14.76 23.10 -6.89
N VAL A 185 14.72 22.38 -8.00
CA VAL A 185 14.15 22.83 -9.27
C VAL A 185 13.12 21.80 -9.70
N LEU A 186 11.84 22.14 -9.69
CA LEU A 186 10.74 21.28 -10.12
C LEU A 186 10.38 21.59 -11.57
N LEU A 187 10.44 20.58 -12.44
CA LEU A 187 9.90 20.65 -13.80
C LEU A 187 8.52 20.00 -13.81
N ASN A 188 7.46 20.80 -13.85
CA ASN A 188 6.09 20.29 -13.89
C ASN A 188 5.19 21.33 -14.60
N PRO A 189 4.61 20.99 -15.77
CA PRO A 189 3.78 21.91 -16.54
C PRO A 189 2.34 22.05 -15.99
N ALA A 190 2.01 21.33 -14.92
CA ALA A 190 0.71 21.36 -14.26
C ALA A 190 0.84 21.58 -12.75
N ALA A 191 1.99 22.09 -12.27
CA ALA A 191 2.22 22.32 -10.85
C ALA A 191 1.15 23.25 -10.24
N ALA A 192 0.63 22.87 -9.09
CA ALA A 192 -0.26 23.73 -8.31
C ALA A 192 0.47 25.02 -7.88
N PRO A 193 -0.22 26.17 -7.81
CA PRO A 193 0.39 27.42 -7.34
C PRO A 193 0.96 27.27 -5.93
N TYR A 194 2.20 27.70 -5.74
CA TYR A 194 2.89 27.70 -4.45
C TYR A 194 3.17 29.14 -3.99
N GLU A 195 2.84 29.46 -2.74
CA GLU A 195 3.17 30.74 -2.13
C GLU A 195 4.65 30.76 -1.77
N LYS A 196 5.45 31.51 -2.54
CA LYS A 196 6.88 31.69 -2.28
C LYS A 196 7.12 32.60 -1.07
N SER A 197 7.81 32.09 -0.06
CA SER A 197 8.41 32.93 0.99
C SER A 197 9.62 33.71 0.45
N ALA A 198 10.00 34.80 1.11
CA ALA A 198 11.17 35.60 0.73
C ALA A 198 12.50 34.79 0.74
N ASP A 199 12.56 33.74 1.57
CA ASP A 199 13.71 32.84 1.71
C ASP A 199 13.61 31.56 0.86
N ASP A 200 12.64 31.48 -0.06
CA ASP A 200 12.42 30.28 -0.88
C ASP A 200 13.53 30.10 -1.92
N LEU A 201 14.36 29.07 -1.74
CA LEU A 201 15.45 28.70 -2.65
C LEU A 201 14.96 27.90 -3.88
N ASN A 202 13.65 27.62 -3.96
CA ASN A 202 13.09 26.69 -4.92
C ASN A 202 12.58 27.35 -6.20
N GLN A 203 12.73 26.61 -7.30
CA GLN A 203 12.30 27.05 -8.61
C GLN A 203 11.28 26.05 -9.17
N VAL A 204 10.06 26.49 -9.44
CA VAL A 204 9.07 25.72 -10.19
C VAL A 204 9.08 26.24 -11.62
N VAL A 205 9.27 25.35 -12.58
CA VAL A 205 9.37 25.65 -14.01
C VAL A 205 8.23 24.93 -14.73
N ASP A 206 7.32 25.71 -15.28
CA ASP A 206 6.18 25.23 -16.09
C ASP A 206 6.66 24.83 -17.49
N VAL A 207 7.22 23.62 -17.58
CA VAL A 207 7.74 23.05 -18.83
C VAL A 207 7.45 21.56 -18.94
N GLY A 208 7.23 21.09 -20.15
CA GLY A 208 7.09 19.66 -20.44
C GLY A 208 8.40 18.89 -20.24
N LEU A 209 8.29 17.60 -19.96
CA LEU A 209 9.43 16.72 -19.67
C LEU A 209 10.08 16.13 -20.94
N HIS A 210 10.19 16.90 -22.01
CA HIS A 210 10.89 16.46 -23.23
C HIS A 210 12.40 16.48 -23.02
N ILE A 211 13.13 15.58 -23.69
CA ILE A 211 14.59 15.39 -23.53
C ILE A 211 15.34 16.73 -23.62
N ALA A 212 15.14 17.49 -24.70
CA ALA A 212 15.83 18.77 -24.92
C ALA A 212 15.51 19.81 -23.84
N THR A 213 14.27 19.83 -23.36
CA THR A 213 13.82 20.74 -22.30
C THR A 213 14.43 20.38 -20.95
N VAL A 214 14.48 19.09 -20.62
CA VAL A 214 15.11 18.62 -19.38
C VAL A 214 16.62 18.85 -19.43
N GLU A 215 17.30 18.54 -20.55
CA GLU A 215 18.73 18.81 -20.72
C GLU A 215 19.06 20.30 -20.59
N TRP A 216 18.27 21.18 -21.22
CA TRP A 216 18.45 22.63 -21.09
C TRP A 216 18.32 23.09 -19.64
N ASN A 217 17.33 22.59 -18.90
CA ASN A 217 17.17 22.91 -17.48
C ASN A 217 18.31 22.34 -16.63
N ILE A 218 18.86 21.17 -16.94
CA ILE A 218 20.07 20.63 -16.30
C ILE A 218 21.26 21.57 -16.54
N GLU A 219 21.45 22.05 -17.77
CA GLU A 219 22.55 22.94 -18.13
C GLU A 219 22.48 24.30 -17.44
N VAL A 220 21.28 24.90 -17.41
CA VAL A 220 21.04 26.21 -16.79
C VAL A 220 21.11 26.13 -15.26
N SER A 221 20.42 25.15 -14.68
CA SER A 221 20.30 25.07 -13.22
C SER A 221 21.48 24.38 -12.54
N LYS A 222 22.28 23.59 -13.28
CA LYS A 222 23.45 22.83 -12.83
C LYS A 222 23.18 22.00 -11.57
N PRO A 223 22.16 21.12 -11.57
CA PRO A 223 21.85 20.28 -10.42
C PRO A 223 22.91 19.18 -10.29
N ASN A 224 23.15 18.73 -9.06
CA ASN A 224 24.01 17.57 -8.81
C ASN A 224 23.26 16.32 -8.34
N GLY A 225 21.94 16.45 -8.08
CA GLY A 225 21.00 15.35 -7.92
C GLY A 225 19.82 15.45 -8.89
N ILE A 226 19.32 14.31 -9.36
CA ILE A 226 18.09 14.18 -10.15
C ILE A 226 17.15 13.25 -9.40
N LEU A 227 15.91 13.68 -9.17
CA LEU A 227 14.87 12.88 -8.54
C LEU A 227 13.74 12.60 -9.53
N ILE A 228 13.40 11.32 -9.68
CA ILE A 228 12.47 10.83 -10.72
C ILE A 228 11.30 10.03 -10.14
N SER A 229 11.38 9.55 -8.90
CA SER A 229 10.38 8.70 -8.25
C SER A 229 9.06 9.42 -7.93
N PHE A 230 9.06 10.75 -7.99
CA PHE A 230 7.88 11.60 -7.77
C PHE A 230 7.17 11.99 -9.05
N GLY A 231 7.83 11.82 -10.20
CA GLY A 231 7.21 12.05 -11.49
C GLY A 231 6.51 10.78 -11.98
N GLY A 232 5.37 10.97 -12.63
CA GLY A 232 4.59 9.87 -13.20
C GLY A 232 5.34 9.14 -14.32
N GLN A 233 4.57 8.44 -15.15
CA GLN A 233 5.14 7.63 -16.23
C GLN A 233 5.98 8.46 -17.24
N THR A 234 5.63 9.73 -17.43
CA THR A 234 6.34 10.67 -18.30
C THR A 234 7.76 10.94 -17.80
N ALA A 235 7.94 11.19 -16.51
CA ALA A 235 9.25 11.43 -15.91
C ALA A 235 10.19 10.22 -16.04
N LEU A 236 9.70 9.01 -15.75
CA LEU A 236 10.47 7.79 -15.87
C LEU A 236 10.94 7.55 -17.31
N ARG A 237 10.04 7.68 -18.30
CA ARG A 237 10.38 7.50 -19.72
C ARG A 237 11.43 8.50 -20.18
N SER A 238 11.33 9.75 -19.74
CA SER A 238 12.31 10.79 -20.07
C SER A 238 13.66 10.51 -19.41
N ALA A 239 13.67 10.09 -18.14
CA ALA A 239 14.90 9.74 -17.43
C ALA A 239 15.66 8.59 -18.10
N VAL A 240 14.97 7.51 -18.49
CA VAL A 240 15.57 6.38 -19.21
C VAL A 240 16.23 6.84 -20.52
N LYS A 241 15.54 7.68 -21.30
CA LYS A 241 16.10 8.21 -22.56
C LYS A 241 17.30 9.13 -22.34
N LEU A 242 17.26 10.00 -21.33
CA LEU A 242 18.38 10.88 -20.95
C LEU A 242 19.60 10.06 -20.50
N CYS A 243 19.39 8.97 -19.78
CA CYS A 243 20.44 8.05 -19.36
C CYS A 243 21.08 7.32 -20.54
N ALA A 244 20.27 6.80 -21.46
CA ALA A 244 20.74 6.15 -22.69
C ALA A 244 21.61 7.10 -23.55
N GLN A 245 21.31 8.41 -23.53
CA GLN A 245 22.10 9.45 -24.21
C GLN A 245 23.29 9.95 -23.38
N SER A 246 23.56 9.36 -22.21
CA SER A 246 24.63 9.74 -21.29
C SER A 246 24.58 11.21 -20.82
N ILE A 247 23.39 11.83 -20.83
CA ILE A 247 23.20 13.24 -20.46
C ILE A 247 23.51 13.45 -18.97
N PHE A 248 23.02 12.58 -18.07
CA PHE A 248 23.34 12.69 -16.65
C PHE A 248 24.85 12.58 -16.36
N LYS A 249 25.56 11.72 -17.09
CA LYS A 249 27.04 11.60 -17.01
C LYS A 249 27.74 12.85 -17.54
N LYS A 250 27.29 13.41 -18.67
CA LYS A 250 27.81 14.65 -19.28
C LYS A 250 27.79 15.82 -18.29
N TYR A 251 26.70 15.98 -17.54
CA TYR A 251 26.54 17.08 -16.57
C TYR A 251 26.88 16.71 -15.11
N ARG A 252 27.39 15.49 -14.87
CA ARG A 252 27.76 14.97 -13.53
C ARG A 252 26.60 15.02 -12.52
N CYS A 253 25.39 14.69 -12.98
CA CYS A 253 24.21 14.60 -12.13
C CYS A 253 24.03 13.17 -11.64
N ASN A 254 23.84 13.00 -10.33
CA ASN A 254 23.54 11.70 -9.72
C ASN A 254 22.04 11.46 -9.67
N ILE A 255 21.60 10.25 -9.97
CA ILE A 255 20.20 9.87 -9.79
C ILE A 255 20.01 9.47 -8.33
N LEU A 256 19.00 10.06 -7.70
CA LEU A 256 18.69 9.84 -6.29
C LEU A 256 17.59 8.78 -6.15
N GLY A 257 17.74 7.90 -5.16
CA GLY A 257 16.80 6.81 -4.91
C GLY A 257 17.03 5.62 -5.83
N THR A 258 15.95 5.11 -6.43
CA THR A 258 15.97 3.85 -7.18
C THR A 258 16.83 3.97 -8.45
N PRO A 259 17.76 3.03 -8.70
CA PRO A 259 18.61 3.06 -9.90
C PRO A 259 17.82 3.01 -11.21
N ILE A 260 18.33 3.65 -12.27
CA ILE A 260 17.66 3.62 -13.59
C ILE A 260 17.57 2.21 -14.15
N GLU A 261 18.56 1.37 -13.92
CA GLU A 261 18.56 -0.03 -14.38
C GLU A 261 17.35 -0.78 -13.81
N SER A 262 16.99 -0.49 -12.56
CA SER A 262 15.83 -1.10 -11.89
C SER A 262 14.52 -0.59 -12.49
N ILE A 263 14.48 0.70 -12.83
CA ILE A 263 13.35 1.31 -13.55
C ILE A 263 13.20 0.67 -14.93
N GLU A 264 14.27 0.55 -15.70
CA GLU A 264 14.27 -0.10 -17.03
C GLU A 264 13.71 -1.53 -16.96
N ILE A 265 14.18 -2.32 -15.99
CA ILE A 265 13.67 -3.67 -15.75
C ILE A 265 12.15 -3.66 -15.52
N THR A 266 11.64 -2.76 -14.67
CA THR A 266 10.19 -2.72 -14.34
C THR A 266 9.32 -2.21 -15.49
N GLN A 267 9.90 -1.52 -16.47
CA GLN A 267 9.19 -0.93 -17.61
C GLN A 267 9.14 -1.86 -18.82
N ASP A 268 10.09 -2.79 -18.94
CA ASP A 268 10.13 -3.80 -20.00
C ASP A 268 9.53 -5.12 -19.50
N ASN A 269 8.42 -5.55 -20.11
CA ASN A 269 7.72 -6.77 -19.67
C ASN A 269 8.59 -8.03 -19.77
N CYS A 270 9.48 -8.12 -20.75
CA CYS A 270 10.34 -9.28 -20.95
C CYS A 270 11.45 -9.32 -19.89
N LEU A 271 12.12 -8.19 -19.67
CA LEU A 271 13.13 -8.05 -18.62
C LEU A 271 12.53 -8.26 -17.24
N PHE A 272 11.36 -7.66 -16.97
CA PHE A 272 10.63 -7.85 -15.72
C PHE A 272 10.29 -9.32 -15.49
N THR A 273 9.71 -9.99 -16.49
CA THR A 273 9.32 -11.40 -16.39
C THR A 273 10.52 -12.28 -16.05
N LYS A 274 11.62 -12.09 -16.78
CA LYS A 274 12.87 -12.84 -16.55
C LYS A 274 13.41 -12.59 -15.14
N THR A 275 13.54 -11.32 -14.76
CA THR A 275 14.06 -10.89 -13.45
C THR A 275 13.28 -11.51 -12.29
N ILE A 276 11.95 -11.48 -12.36
CA ILE A 276 11.07 -12.02 -11.31
C ILE A 276 11.13 -13.56 -11.29
N THR A 277 11.24 -14.20 -12.45
CA THR A 277 11.40 -15.66 -12.53
C THR A 277 12.76 -16.13 -12.00
N ASP A 278 13.83 -15.37 -12.24
CA ASP A 278 15.20 -15.69 -11.78
C ASP A 278 15.31 -15.71 -10.24
N ILE A 279 14.47 -14.93 -9.54
CA ILE A 279 14.36 -14.97 -8.08
C ILE A 279 13.39 -16.04 -7.55
N GLY A 280 12.83 -16.86 -8.43
CA GLY A 280 11.86 -17.91 -8.08
C GLY A 280 10.46 -17.39 -7.76
N GLU A 281 10.11 -16.18 -8.20
CA GLU A 281 8.78 -15.59 -8.02
C GLU A 281 7.93 -15.73 -9.28
N LYS A 282 6.60 -15.69 -9.10
CA LYS A 282 5.63 -15.86 -10.19
C LYS A 282 5.15 -14.51 -10.72
N VAL A 283 5.06 -14.37 -12.04
CA VAL A 283 4.62 -13.15 -12.72
C VAL A 283 3.60 -13.49 -13.80
N VAL A 284 2.58 -12.63 -13.97
CA VAL A 284 1.64 -12.77 -15.09
C VAL A 284 2.33 -12.29 -16.37
N SER A 285 2.87 -13.22 -17.15
CA SER A 285 3.55 -12.94 -18.41
C SER A 285 2.79 -13.47 -19.62
N TYR A 286 2.94 -12.78 -20.75
CA TYR A 286 2.50 -13.26 -22.05
C TYR A 286 3.61 -14.05 -22.71
N GLU A 287 3.21 -15.13 -23.37
CA GLU A 287 4.04 -15.90 -24.29
C GLU A 287 3.51 -15.68 -25.71
N ALA A 288 4.40 -15.40 -26.65
CA ALA A 288 4.04 -15.34 -28.06
C ALA A 288 3.98 -16.76 -28.64
N ALA A 289 2.91 -17.05 -29.38
CA ALA A 289 2.76 -18.29 -30.14
C ALA A 289 2.38 -17.95 -31.59
N ASN A 290 2.99 -18.64 -32.53
CA ASN A 290 2.83 -18.42 -33.97
C ASN A 290 2.04 -19.55 -34.66
N SER A 291 1.66 -20.59 -33.90
CA SER A 291 0.85 -21.69 -34.41
C SER A 291 -0.13 -22.22 -33.37
N LEU A 292 -1.13 -22.97 -33.82
CA LEU A 292 -2.05 -23.68 -32.92
C LEU A 292 -1.30 -24.64 -32.00
N GLU A 293 -0.32 -25.37 -32.54
CA GLU A 293 0.47 -26.35 -31.80
C GLU A 293 1.30 -25.69 -30.69
N GLU A 294 1.99 -24.59 -31.00
CA GLU A 294 2.72 -23.80 -29.99
C GLU A 294 1.78 -23.29 -28.90
N THR A 295 0.60 -22.80 -29.29
CA THR A 295 -0.39 -22.28 -28.34
C THR A 295 -0.92 -23.35 -27.41
N LEU A 296 -1.14 -24.58 -27.91
CA LEU A 296 -1.57 -25.72 -27.11
C LEU A 296 -0.49 -26.17 -26.12
N ILE A 297 0.78 -26.21 -26.54
CA ILE A 297 1.92 -26.53 -25.68
C ILE A 297 2.04 -25.48 -24.56
N SER A 298 1.94 -24.20 -24.89
CA SER A 298 1.92 -23.12 -23.90
C SER A 298 0.75 -23.26 -22.92
N ALA A 299 -0.44 -23.58 -23.41
CA ALA A 299 -1.62 -23.73 -22.55
C ALA A 299 -1.52 -24.93 -21.59
N GLU A 300 -0.93 -26.06 -22.03
CA GLU A 300 -0.67 -27.21 -21.18
C GLU A 300 0.34 -26.88 -20.07
N ARG A 301 1.38 -26.10 -20.38
CA ARG A 301 2.36 -25.63 -19.39
C ARG A 301 1.76 -24.62 -18.40
N LEU A 302 1.01 -23.63 -18.90
CA LEU A 302 0.39 -22.59 -18.07
C LEU A 302 -0.78 -23.13 -17.23
N GLY A 303 -1.45 -24.17 -17.73
CA GLY A 303 -2.67 -24.73 -17.17
C GLY A 303 -3.88 -23.83 -17.39
N TYR A 304 -5.04 -24.43 -17.65
CA TYR A 304 -6.29 -23.70 -17.84
C TYR A 304 -6.81 -23.05 -16.54
N PRO A 305 -7.63 -21.98 -16.62
CA PRO A 305 -7.97 -21.23 -17.83
C PRO A 305 -6.80 -20.35 -18.34
N VAL A 306 -6.74 -20.14 -19.66
CA VAL A 306 -5.74 -19.28 -20.32
C VAL A 306 -6.41 -18.12 -21.05
N TYR A 307 -5.75 -16.98 -21.07
CA TYR A 307 -6.18 -15.79 -21.78
C TYR A 307 -5.39 -15.65 -23.07
N VAL A 308 -6.08 -15.40 -24.18
CA VAL A 308 -5.48 -15.32 -25.52
C VAL A 308 -5.85 -13.99 -26.16
N ARG A 309 -4.91 -13.36 -26.85
CA ARG A 309 -5.10 -12.10 -27.57
C ARG A 309 -4.28 -12.06 -28.86
N ALA A 310 -4.86 -11.53 -29.94
CA ALA A 310 -4.11 -11.23 -31.17
C ALA A 310 -3.13 -10.06 -30.99
N THR A 311 -1.93 -10.13 -31.59
CA THR A 311 -0.91 -9.07 -31.46
C THR A 311 -1.23 -7.79 -32.23
N GLU A 312 -1.98 -7.89 -33.33
CA GLU A 312 -2.18 -6.79 -34.30
C GLU A 312 -3.59 -6.16 -34.28
N SER A 313 -4.52 -6.61 -33.41
CA SER A 313 -5.87 -6.04 -33.37
C SER A 313 -6.04 -4.97 -32.28
N SER A 314 -6.53 -3.81 -32.71
CA SER A 314 -6.98 -2.70 -31.86
C SER A 314 -8.44 -2.86 -31.40
N THR A 315 -9.16 -3.84 -31.94
CA THR A 315 -10.57 -4.14 -31.63
C THR A 315 -10.70 -5.18 -30.50
N SER A 316 -11.61 -4.95 -29.54
CA SER A 316 -11.89 -5.87 -28.43
C SER A 316 -12.36 -7.28 -28.85
N LEU A 317 -12.78 -7.43 -30.11
CA LEU A 317 -13.39 -8.63 -30.68
C LEU A 317 -12.45 -9.86 -30.80
N ARG A 318 -11.16 -9.77 -30.44
CA ARG A 318 -10.20 -10.87 -30.59
C ARG A 318 -9.31 -11.11 -29.36
N GLN A 319 -9.92 -10.98 -28.19
CA GLN A 319 -9.33 -11.44 -26.93
C GLN A 319 -10.38 -12.22 -26.14
N ASP A 320 -10.02 -13.39 -25.64
CA ASP A 320 -10.95 -14.21 -24.86
C ASP A 320 -10.22 -15.22 -23.96
N ILE A 321 -10.97 -15.87 -23.08
CA ILE A 321 -10.49 -16.91 -22.17
C ILE A 321 -10.94 -18.27 -22.67
N ALA A 322 -9.97 -19.16 -22.79
CA ALA A 322 -10.23 -20.58 -22.93
C ALA A 322 -10.16 -21.27 -21.56
N ASN A 323 -11.24 -21.92 -21.15
CA ASN A 323 -11.28 -22.71 -19.91
C ASN A 323 -10.83 -24.16 -20.11
N ASN A 324 -10.74 -24.61 -21.35
CA ASN A 324 -10.30 -25.95 -21.72
C ASN A 324 -9.68 -25.95 -23.13
N ARG A 325 -9.17 -27.12 -23.53
CA ARG A 325 -8.49 -27.33 -24.81
C ARG A 325 -9.41 -27.06 -26.00
N GLU A 326 -10.65 -27.51 -25.94
CA GLU A 326 -11.62 -27.39 -27.04
C GLU A 326 -11.96 -25.92 -27.31
N GLN A 327 -12.21 -25.14 -26.25
CA GLN A 327 -12.43 -23.70 -26.34
C GLN A 327 -11.19 -22.99 -26.91
N LEU A 328 -9.99 -23.40 -26.49
CA LEU A 328 -8.75 -22.81 -26.98
C LEU A 328 -8.57 -23.03 -28.48
N ILE A 329 -8.80 -24.24 -28.98
CA ILE A 329 -8.68 -24.55 -30.41
C ILE A 329 -9.62 -23.65 -31.23
N SER A 330 -10.87 -23.50 -30.79
CA SER A 330 -11.85 -22.65 -31.48
C SER A 330 -11.41 -21.18 -31.52
N LEU A 331 -10.97 -20.64 -30.39
CA LEU A 331 -10.51 -19.25 -30.27
C LEU A 331 -9.27 -18.97 -31.12
N VAL A 332 -8.28 -19.85 -31.01
CA VAL A 332 -6.98 -19.72 -31.69
C VAL A 332 -7.14 -19.85 -33.20
N THR A 333 -7.99 -20.76 -33.67
CA THR A 333 -8.31 -20.90 -35.10
C THR A 333 -8.96 -19.63 -35.66
N SER A 334 -9.86 -19.01 -34.89
CA SER A 334 -10.45 -17.72 -35.26
C SER A 334 -9.44 -16.57 -35.28
N ILE A 335 -8.44 -16.58 -34.38
CA ILE A 335 -7.42 -15.53 -34.31
C ILE A 335 -6.41 -15.66 -35.46
N PHE A 336 -5.91 -16.86 -35.72
CA PHE A 336 -4.93 -17.12 -36.80
C PHE A 336 -5.52 -16.99 -38.21
N ALA A 337 -6.84 -16.86 -38.35
CA ALA A 337 -7.45 -16.56 -39.64
C ALA A 337 -6.96 -15.24 -40.24
N ASP A 338 -6.64 -14.24 -39.41
CA ASP A 338 -6.17 -12.92 -39.88
C ASP A 338 -4.95 -12.37 -39.14
N SER A 339 -4.30 -13.16 -38.27
CA SER A 339 -3.09 -12.75 -37.57
C SER A 339 -2.03 -13.84 -37.64
N SER A 340 -0.77 -13.45 -37.73
CA SER A 340 0.37 -14.39 -37.80
C SER A 340 0.90 -14.80 -36.41
N GLN A 341 0.47 -14.10 -35.36
CA GLN A 341 0.95 -14.30 -34.00
C GLN A 341 -0.16 -13.99 -32.99
N LEU A 342 -0.18 -14.74 -31.90
CA LEU A 342 -1.01 -14.45 -30.73
C LEU A 342 -0.17 -14.42 -29.46
N LEU A 343 -0.74 -13.80 -28.43
CA LEU A 343 -0.21 -13.80 -27.07
C LEU A 343 -1.11 -14.67 -26.20
N ILE A 344 -0.51 -15.62 -25.49
CA ILE A 344 -1.19 -16.48 -24.52
C ILE A 344 -0.60 -16.26 -23.13
N ARG A 345 -1.44 -16.28 -22.09
CA ARG A 345 -1.00 -16.23 -20.69
C ARG A 345 -1.95 -17.00 -19.78
N LYS A 346 -1.52 -17.23 -18.53
CA LYS A 346 -2.43 -17.69 -17.47
C LYS A 346 -3.56 -16.69 -17.27
N SER A 347 -4.80 -17.17 -17.23
CA SER A 347 -5.92 -16.34 -16.82
C SER A 347 -5.98 -16.25 -15.30
N VAL A 348 -5.91 -15.02 -14.80
CA VAL A 348 -6.13 -14.66 -13.40
C VAL A 348 -7.49 -13.97 -13.23
N GLN A 349 -8.42 -14.16 -14.17
CA GLN A 349 -9.73 -13.55 -14.08
C GLN A 349 -10.49 -14.06 -12.83
N GLY A 350 -11.10 -13.14 -12.09
CA GLY A 350 -11.81 -13.47 -10.85
C GLY A 350 -10.91 -13.66 -9.63
N TRP A 351 -9.58 -13.52 -9.78
CA TRP A 351 -8.66 -13.55 -8.65
C TRP A 351 -8.71 -12.23 -7.87
N LYS A 352 -8.42 -12.29 -6.57
CA LYS A 352 -8.32 -11.11 -5.71
C LYS A 352 -7.17 -10.24 -6.21
N LYS A 353 -7.39 -8.93 -6.26
CA LYS A 353 -6.31 -7.96 -6.54
C LYS A 353 -5.89 -7.29 -5.23
N VAL A 354 -4.60 -7.38 -4.92
CA VAL A 354 -4.02 -6.83 -3.68
C VAL A 354 -2.81 -5.99 -4.04
N GLU A 355 -2.61 -4.87 -3.34
CA GLU A 355 -1.45 -3.99 -3.51
C GLU A 355 -0.73 -3.76 -2.18
N TYR A 356 0.58 -3.58 -2.27
CA TYR A 356 1.43 -3.23 -1.15
C TYR A 356 2.27 -1.99 -1.49
N GLU A 357 2.29 -1.04 -0.56
CA GLU A 357 3.17 0.12 -0.55
C GLU A 357 4.33 -0.17 0.39
N VAL A 358 5.54 -0.19 -0.17
CA VAL A 358 6.74 -0.59 0.56
C VAL A 358 7.77 0.52 0.45
N VAL A 359 8.45 0.80 1.56
CA VAL A 359 9.58 1.73 1.63
C VAL A 359 10.83 0.94 1.97
N ARG A 360 11.92 1.21 1.25
CA ARG A 360 13.24 0.62 1.50
C ARG A 360 14.32 1.70 1.53
N ASP A 361 15.18 1.68 2.53
CA ASP A 361 16.37 2.54 2.58
C ASP A 361 17.64 1.84 2.07
N GLN A 362 18.73 2.61 1.96
CA GLN A 362 20.03 2.11 1.51
C GLN A 362 20.70 1.13 2.48
N TYR A 363 20.23 1.08 3.74
CA TYR A 363 20.68 0.16 4.77
C TYR A 363 19.86 -1.14 4.77
N ASP A 364 19.07 -1.37 3.72
CA ASP A 364 18.20 -2.54 3.53
C ASP A 364 17.01 -2.61 4.50
N ASN A 365 16.74 -1.55 5.26
CA ASN A 365 15.54 -1.48 6.10
C ASN A 365 14.36 -1.38 5.16
N CYS A 366 13.42 -2.31 5.29
CA CYS A 366 12.32 -2.44 4.36
C CYS A 366 11.04 -2.66 5.16
N ILE A 367 10.08 -1.75 5.00
CA ILE A 367 8.82 -1.73 5.74
C ILE A 367 7.65 -1.68 4.77
N MET A 368 6.57 -2.37 5.14
CA MET A 368 5.28 -2.28 4.47
C MET A 368 4.45 -1.18 5.13
N VAL A 369 4.23 -0.10 4.40
CA VAL A 369 3.52 1.09 4.92
C VAL A 369 2.00 0.90 4.85
N CYS A 370 1.53 0.25 3.78
CA CYS A 370 0.11 0.08 3.55
C CYS A 370 -0.14 -1.13 2.67
N ASN A 371 -1.24 -1.82 2.94
CA ASN A 371 -1.75 -2.86 2.08
C ASN A 371 -3.21 -2.59 1.71
N MET A 372 -3.57 -2.91 0.48
CA MET A 372 -4.84 -2.53 -0.11
C MET A 372 -5.47 -3.73 -0.81
N GLU A 373 -6.78 -3.88 -0.68
CA GLU A 373 -7.56 -4.90 -1.36
C GLU A 373 -8.59 -4.25 -2.27
N TYR A 374 -8.70 -4.78 -3.49
CA TYR A 374 -9.68 -4.34 -4.46
C TYR A 374 -10.99 -5.09 -4.23
N LEU A 375 -12.09 -4.35 -4.23
CA LEU A 375 -13.43 -4.93 -4.17
C LEU A 375 -13.76 -5.73 -5.43
N ASP A 376 -13.45 -5.14 -6.59
CA ASP A 376 -13.62 -5.81 -7.87
C ASP A 376 -12.42 -6.75 -8.14
N PRO A 377 -12.69 -8.01 -8.52
CA PRO A 377 -11.63 -8.95 -8.84
C PRO A 377 -11.00 -8.62 -10.21
N LEU A 378 -9.88 -9.29 -10.51
CA LEU A 378 -9.16 -9.10 -11.76
C LEU A 378 -10.04 -9.41 -12.97
N ALA A 379 -10.36 -8.36 -13.72
CA ALA A 379 -11.09 -8.26 -14.99
C ALA A 379 -11.39 -6.78 -15.27
N VAL A 380 -11.55 -6.01 -14.19
CA VAL A 380 -11.81 -4.56 -14.15
C VAL A 380 -10.48 -3.79 -14.12
N ARG A 381 -10.41 -2.65 -14.81
CA ARG A 381 -9.19 -1.80 -14.81
C ARG A 381 -8.91 -1.23 -13.42
N THR A 382 -7.63 -1.16 -13.06
CA THR A 382 -7.13 -0.86 -11.72
C THR A 382 -7.38 0.57 -11.23
N GLY A 383 -7.48 1.54 -12.13
CA GLY A 383 -7.77 2.95 -11.79
C GLY A 383 -9.25 3.24 -11.51
N ASP A 384 -10.14 2.30 -11.87
CA ASP A 384 -11.59 2.49 -11.85
C ASP A 384 -12.27 1.62 -10.77
N SER A 385 -11.49 1.01 -9.86
CA SER A 385 -12.01 0.09 -8.85
C SER A 385 -12.11 0.74 -7.47
N ILE A 386 -13.07 0.28 -6.67
CA ILE A 386 -13.14 0.63 -5.24
C ILE A 386 -12.05 -0.16 -4.50
N ILE A 387 -11.30 0.52 -3.65
CA ILE A 387 -10.18 -0.05 -2.88
C ILE A 387 -10.46 0.11 -1.40
N VAL A 388 -10.17 -0.93 -0.62
CA VAL A 388 -10.25 -0.91 0.85
C VAL A 388 -8.85 -1.07 1.46
N MET A 389 -8.63 -0.37 2.57
CA MET A 389 -7.44 -0.47 3.41
C MET A 389 -7.87 -0.61 4.88
N PRO A 390 -7.27 -1.53 5.66
CA PRO A 390 -6.36 -2.59 5.20
C PRO A 390 -7.12 -3.66 4.41
N SER A 391 -6.44 -4.67 3.86
CA SER A 391 -7.13 -5.85 3.29
C SER A 391 -8.03 -6.52 4.32
N GLN A 392 -9.21 -6.98 3.91
CA GLN A 392 -10.23 -7.55 4.80
C GLN A 392 -10.33 -9.07 4.69
N THR A 393 -9.96 -9.66 3.55
CA THR A 393 -10.25 -11.06 3.25
C THR A 393 -9.01 -11.95 3.13
N LEU A 394 -7.84 -11.45 3.53
CA LEU A 394 -6.60 -12.21 3.55
C LEU A 394 -6.42 -12.91 4.89
N SER A 395 -6.01 -14.17 4.85
CA SER A 395 -5.46 -14.85 6.02
C SER A 395 -4.09 -14.29 6.42
N ASN A 396 -3.65 -14.57 7.65
CA ASN A 396 -2.30 -14.23 8.11
C ASN A 396 -1.22 -14.73 7.14
N ASP A 397 -1.36 -15.97 6.69
CA ASP A 397 -0.37 -16.61 5.82
C ASP A 397 -0.31 -15.96 4.44
N GLU A 398 -1.46 -15.61 3.85
CA GLU A 398 -1.52 -14.89 2.57
C GLU A 398 -0.97 -13.48 2.70
N PHE A 399 -1.32 -12.75 3.77
CA PHE A 399 -0.83 -11.40 4.02
C PHE A 399 0.70 -11.38 4.11
N TYR A 400 1.27 -12.21 5.00
CA TYR A 400 2.72 -12.22 5.20
C TYR A 400 3.47 -12.89 4.04
N LEU A 401 2.86 -13.83 3.30
CA LEU A 401 3.40 -14.34 2.04
C LEU A 401 3.62 -13.19 1.05
N LEU A 402 2.58 -12.41 0.76
CA LEU A 402 2.67 -11.31 -0.21
C LEU A 402 3.57 -10.18 0.28
N ARG A 403 3.55 -9.85 1.58
CA ARG A 403 4.48 -8.88 2.19
C ARG A 403 5.93 -9.32 1.99
N ASN A 404 6.26 -10.57 2.27
CA ASN A 404 7.63 -11.08 2.14
C ASN A 404 8.11 -11.10 0.68
N VAL A 405 7.22 -11.49 -0.24
CA VAL A 405 7.50 -11.43 -1.69
C VAL A 405 7.78 -9.99 -2.11
N SER A 406 6.99 -9.04 -1.63
CA SER A 406 7.20 -7.60 -1.89
C SER A 406 8.60 -7.17 -1.45
N MET A 407 9.01 -7.50 -0.22
CA MET A 407 10.34 -7.18 0.27
C MET A 407 11.46 -7.86 -0.51
N LYS A 408 11.29 -9.13 -0.89
CA LYS A 408 12.26 -9.87 -1.72
C LYS A 408 12.46 -9.19 -3.07
N VAL A 409 11.37 -8.79 -3.73
CA VAL A 409 11.41 -8.04 -4.99
C VAL A 409 12.09 -6.68 -4.80
N ALA A 410 11.79 -5.95 -3.72
CA ALA A 410 12.41 -4.67 -3.39
C ALA A 410 13.94 -4.77 -3.30
N ARG A 411 14.42 -5.79 -2.58
CA ARG A 411 15.85 -6.05 -2.38
C ARG A 411 16.54 -6.44 -3.67
N TYR A 412 15.92 -7.32 -4.47
CA TYR A 412 16.52 -7.76 -5.74
C TYR A 412 16.62 -6.63 -6.77
N LEU A 413 15.59 -5.80 -6.87
CA LEU A 413 15.58 -4.61 -7.70
C LEU A 413 16.36 -3.43 -7.08
N ASN A 414 17.04 -3.62 -5.94
CA ASN A 414 17.77 -2.60 -5.22
C ASN A 414 17.01 -1.26 -5.09
N ILE A 415 15.72 -1.33 -4.77
CA ILE A 415 14.87 -0.16 -4.65
C ILE A 415 15.32 0.66 -3.43
N VAL A 416 15.47 1.97 -3.62
CA VAL A 416 15.74 2.95 -2.56
C VAL A 416 14.69 4.05 -2.67
N GLY A 417 13.93 4.24 -1.60
CA GLY A 417 12.70 5.04 -1.58
C GLY A 417 11.46 4.14 -1.48
N GLN A 418 10.40 4.48 -2.20
CA GLN A 418 9.14 3.74 -2.20
C GLN A 418 8.91 2.99 -3.51
N PHE A 419 8.15 1.90 -3.43
CA PHE A 419 7.52 1.31 -4.59
C PHE A 419 6.16 0.68 -4.25
N ASN A 420 5.32 0.56 -5.27
CA ASN A 420 4.05 -0.15 -5.23
C ASN A 420 4.20 -1.49 -5.97
N ILE A 421 3.64 -2.56 -5.42
CA ILE A 421 3.58 -3.88 -6.07
C ILE A 421 2.17 -4.43 -6.02
N GLN A 422 1.73 -5.01 -7.14
CA GLN A 422 0.38 -5.51 -7.33
C GLN A 422 0.37 -7.02 -7.54
N PHE A 423 -0.55 -7.70 -6.88
CA PHE A 423 -0.70 -9.15 -6.90
C PHE A 423 -2.08 -9.57 -7.39
N ALA A 424 -2.10 -10.69 -8.10
CA ALA A 424 -3.25 -11.54 -8.30
C ALA A 424 -3.17 -12.69 -7.28
N LEU A 425 -4.13 -12.80 -6.37
CA LEU A 425 -4.20 -13.89 -5.39
C LEU A 425 -5.43 -14.76 -5.68
N ASN A 426 -5.21 -16.07 -5.78
CA ASN A 426 -6.28 -17.02 -6.01
C ASN A 426 -7.21 -17.07 -4.77
N PRO A 427 -8.53 -16.94 -4.92
CA PRO A 427 -9.44 -16.95 -3.78
C PRO A 427 -9.66 -18.34 -3.17
N LEU A 428 -9.24 -19.41 -3.86
CA LEU A 428 -9.45 -20.81 -3.43
C LEU A 428 -8.19 -21.44 -2.83
N CYS A 429 -7.01 -20.88 -3.11
CA CYS A 429 -5.73 -21.36 -2.59
C CYS A 429 -4.72 -20.21 -2.52
N SER A 430 -3.66 -20.34 -1.74
CA SER A 430 -2.64 -19.29 -1.59
C SER A 430 -1.70 -19.13 -2.79
N GLU A 431 -2.12 -19.52 -4.01
CA GLU A 431 -1.38 -19.26 -5.23
C GLU A 431 -1.51 -17.79 -5.64
N TYR A 432 -0.39 -17.16 -5.98
CA TYR A 432 -0.36 -15.77 -6.44
C TYR A 432 0.49 -15.60 -7.69
N TYR A 433 0.29 -14.46 -8.36
CA TYR A 433 1.18 -13.93 -9.37
C TYR A 433 1.39 -12.43 -9.16
N ILE A 434 2.61 -11.96 -9.37
CA ILE A 434 2.93 -10.53 -9.47
C ILE A 434 2.37 -10.02 -10.80
N ILE A 435 1.62 -8.93 -10.75
CA ILE A 435 1.07 -8.26 -11.93
C ILE A 435 2.04 -7.19 -12.42
N ARG A 436 2.49 -6.32 -11.50
CA ARG A 436 3.33 -5.16 -11.83
C ARG A 436 4.03 -4.61 -10.59
N VAL A 437 5.17 -3.96 -10.81
CA VAL A 437 5.91 -3.16 -9.84
C VAL A 437 6.05 -1.74 -10.37
N HIS A 438 5.79 -0.75 -9.52
CA HIS A 438 5.95 0.67 -9.80
C HIS A 438 6.97 1.27 -8.84
N PRO A 439 8.24 1.46 -9.27
CA PRO A 439 9.29 2.10 -8.46
C PRO A 439 9.14 3.64 -8.44
N ARG A 440 7.92 4.11 -8.19
CA ARG A 440 7.53 5.52 -8.15
C ARG A 440 6.24 5.67 -7.34
N LEU A 441 5.94 6.90 -6.98
CA LEU A 441 4.64 7.26 -6.43
C LEU A 441 3.51 7.02 -7.45
N THR A 442 2.39 6.55 -6.91
CA THR A 442 1.15 6.25 -7.66
C THR A 442 -0.06 6.89 -6.97
N CYS A 443 -1.26 6.82 -7.57
CA CYS A 443 -2.49 7.22 -6.88
C CYS A 443 -2.68 6.41 -5.59
N SER A 444 -2.30 5.12 -5.61
CA SER A 444 -2.35 4.24 -4.44
C SER A 444 -1.44 4.75 -3.33
N SER A 445 -0.30 5.37 -3.66
CA SER A 445 0.61 5.98 -2.67
C SER A 445 0.00 7.24 -2.02
N VAL A 446 -0.75 8.06 -2.78
CA VAL A 446 -1.50 9.21 -2.21
C VAL A 446 -2.57 8.70 -1.25
N PHE A 447 -3.36 7.71 -1.67
CA PHE A 447 -4.37 7.09 -0.82
C PHE A 447 -3.74 6.47 0.43
N ALA A 448 -2.64 5.74 0.31
CA ALA A 448 -1.94 5.14 1.43
C ALA A 448 -1.47 6.20 2.45
N SER A 449 -0.81 7.27 1.98
CA SER A 449 -0.34 8.33 2.87
C SER A 449 -1.48 9.02 3.62
N GLN A 450 -2.59 9.29 2.94
CA GLN A 450 -3.77 9.89 3.59
C GLN A 450 -4.47 8.89 4.52
N ALA A 451 -4.62 7.64 4.11
CA ALA A 451 -5.39 6.67 4.87
C ALA A 451 -4.64 6.19 6.13
N THR A 452 -3.31 6.06 6.10
CA THR A 452 -2.52 5.66 7.27
C THR A 452 -2.04 6.86 8.10
N GLY A 453 -2.00 8.05 7.50
CA GLY A 453 -1.31 9.22 8.06
C GLY A 453 0.21 9.19 7.85
N TYR A 454 0.78 8.07 7.38
CA TYR A 454 2.22 7.95 7.19
C TYR A 454 2.70 8.94 6.11
N PRO A 455 3.67 9.82 6.40
CA PRO A 455 4.09 10.89 5.51
C PRO A 455 5.05 10.35 4.43
N LEU A 456 4.52 9.56 3.49
CA LEU A 456 5.31 8.84 2.48
C LEU A 456 6.27 9.76 1.73
N ALA A 457 5.80 10.90 1.22
CA ALA A 457 6.64 11.84 0.48
C ALA A 457 7.80 12.37 1.34
N TYR A 458 7.52 12.77 2.58
CA TYR A 458 8.54 13.23 3.52
C TYR A 458 9.62 12.18 3.75
N VAL A 459 9.21 10.95 4.10
CA VAL A 459 10.14 9.84 4.38
C VAL A 459 10.98 9.51 3.16
N ILE A 460 10.36 9.38 1.98
CA ILE A 460 11.08 9.09 0.73
C ILE A 460 12.12 10.18 0.46
N SER A 461 11.77 11.45 0.67
CA SER A 461 12.67 12.60 0.44
C SER A 461 13.96 12.51 1.25
N LYS A 462 13.88 12.01 2.49
CA LYS A 462 15.05 11.82 3.35
C LYS A 462 15.81 10.54 3.00
N VAL A 463 15.09 9.45 2.73
CA VAL A 463 15.70 8.16 2.37
C VAL A 463 16.51 8.24 1.07
N VAL A 464 16.04 8.98 0.06
CA VAL A 464 16.80 9.16 -1.21
C VAL A 464 18.07 9.99 -1.04
N LEU A 465 18.22 10.74 0.06
CA LEU A 465 19.45 11.42 0.45
C LEU A 465 20.42 10.52 1.23
N GLY A 466 19.99 9.30 1.55
CA GLY A 466 20.77 8.33 2.31
C GLY A 466 20.55 8.39 3.83
N ILE A 467 19.57 9.14 4.31
CA ILE A 467 19.18 9.13 5.72
C ILE A 467 18.47 7.80 6.02
N SER A 468 18.85 7.11 7.11
CA SER A 468 18.25 5.82 7.43
C SER A 468 16.83 6.00 7.97
N LEU A 469 15.94 5.04 7.68
CA LEU A 469 14.63 4.99 8.32
C LEU A 469 14.70 4.96 9.85
N VAL A 470 15.80 4.44 10.42
CA VAL A 470 15.94 4.37 11.89
C VAL A 470 16.25 5.70 12.55
N GLU A 471 16.71 6.69 11.77
CA GLU A 471 17.05 8.04 12.23
C GLU A 471 15.90 9.04 12.04
N LEU A 472 14.91 8.69 11.22
CA LEU A 472 13.79 9.55 10.89
C LEU A 472 12.74 9.51 11.98
N GLU A 473 12.44 10.66 12.57
CA GLU A 473 11.33 10.81 13.51
C GLU A 473 9.97 10.71 12.78
N ASP A 474 8.99 10.13 13.45
CA ASP A 474 7.60 10.10 13.01
C ASP A 474 6.98 11.50 13.14
N THR A 475 6.41 12.02 12.06
CA THR A 475 5.86 13.39 12.02
C THR A 475 4.45 13.52 12.63
N ILE A 476 3.77 12.41 12.96
CA ILE A 476 2.47 12.40 13.65
C ILE A 476 2.66 12.33 15.16
N LEU A 477 3.55 11.43 15.60
CA LEU A 477 3.77 11.13 17.01
C LEU A 477 4.88 12.02 17.60
N HIS A 478 5.91 12.38 16.83
CA HIS A 478 7.15 13.06 17.26
C HIS A 478 7.83 12.41 18.49
N GLU A 479 7.57 11.13 18.73
CA GLU A 479 8.10 10.33 19.83
C GLU A 479 8.49 8.92 19.38
N THR A 480 8.23 8.59 18.11
CA THR A 480 8.59 7.33 17.45
C THR A 480 9.35 7.65 16.18
N TYR A 481 9.69 6.62 15.42
CA TYR A 481 10.47 6.72 14.20
C TYR A 481 9.68 6.21 13.00
N ALA A 482 10.10 6.62 11.80
CA ALA A 482 9.46 6.26 10.55
C ALA A 482 9.64 4.76 10.19
N SER A 483 10.60 4.05 10.77
CA SER A 483 10.76 2.59 10.61
C SER A 483 9.71 1.79 11.39
N ILE A 484 8.44 2.01 11.08
CA ILE A 484 7.30 1.29 11.63
C ILE A 484 6.32 0.92 10.51
N GLU A 485 5.66 -0.23 10.65
CA GLU A 485 4.50 -0.58 9.81
C GLU A 485 3.24 -0.01 10.47
N PRO A 486 2.54 0.96 9.83
CA PRO A 486 1.33 1.54 10.39
C PRO A 486 0.28 0.49 10.70
N ASN A 487 -0.35 0.62 11.87
CA ASN A 487 -1.49 -0.20 12.27
C ASN A 487 -2.70 0.70 12.49
N VAL A 488 -3.83 0.34 11.90
CA VAL A 488 -5.03 1.19 11.85
C VAL A 488 -6.20 0.53 12.57
N ASP A 489 -6.99 1.34 13.29
CA ASP A 489 -8.17 0.89 14.06
C ASP A 489 -9.51 1.16 13.35
N TYR A 490 -9.41 1.40 12.05
CA TYR A 490 -10.47 1.79 11.14
C TYR A 490 -10.28 1.16 9.76
N VAL A 491 -11.30 1.29 8.94
CA VAL A 491 -11.32 0.93 7.53
C VAL A 491 -11.38 2.22 6.71
N ALA A 492 -10.46 2.36 5.75
CA ALA A 492 -10.48 3.42 4.75
C ALA A 492 -10.92 2.85 3.40
N ILE A 493 -11.79 3.57 2.69
CA ILE A 493 -12.28 3.19 1.37
C ILE A 493 -12.05 4.32 0.39
N LYS A 494 -11.42 3.97 -0.73
CA LYS A 494 -11.25 4.83 -1.89
C LYS A 494 -12.27 4.45 -2.96
N VAL A 495 -13.02 5.43 -3.45
CA VAL A 495 -13.95 5.28 -4.58
C VAL A 495 -13.53 6.23 -5.71
N PRO A 496 -13.44 5.74 -6.97
CA PRO A 496 -13.21 6.61 -8.13
C PRO A 496 -14.45 7.47 -8.38
N ARG A 497 -14.30 8.78 -8.64
CA ARG A 497 -15.41 9.66 -9.01
C ARG A 497 -15.48 9.81 -10.52
N LEU A 498 -16.57 9.34 -11.11
CA LEU A 498 -16.83 9.40 -12.54
C LEU A 498 -17.78 10.55 -12.86
N ASP A 499 -17.51 11.27 -13.95
CA ASP A 499 -18.36 12.38 -14.39
C ASP A 499 -19.57 11.85 -15.19
N LEU A 500 -20.62 11.45 -14.47
CA LEU A 500 -21.85 10.87 -15.03
C LEU A 500 -22.52 11.80 -16.08
N GLN A 501 -22.34 13.12 -16.00
CA GLN A 501 -22.99 14.06 -16.92
C GLN A 501 -22.33 14.11 -18.31
N LYS A 502 -21.02 13.80 -18.41
CA LYS A 502 -20.35 13.61 -19.71
C LYS A 502 -20.84 12.34 -20.42
N ILE A 503 -21.07 11.27 -19.64
CA ILE A 503 -21.49 9.96 -20.16
C ILE A 503 -22.87 10.04 -20.84
N ILE A 504 -23.79 10.84 -20.31
CA ILE A 504 -25.17 10.96 -20.84
C ILE A 504 -25.22 11.72 -22.18
N ARG A 505 -24.21 12.54 -22.53
CA ARG A 505 -24.19 13.27 -23.81
C ARG A 505 -23.57 12.48 -24.96
N ASP A 506 -22.69 11.52 -24.69
CA ASP A 506 -21.89 10.80 -25.69
C ASP A 506 -22.24 9.29 -25.75
N PHE A 507 -23.52 8.95 -25.89
CA PHE A 507 -24.06 7.57 -25.91
C PHE A 507 -23.54 6.65 -27.04
N ASN A 508 -22.62 7.10 -27.90
CA ASN A 508 -22.14 6.35 -29.07
C ASN A 508 -20.68 5.83 -28.97
N PHE A 509 -20.05 5.83 -27.80
CA PHE A 509 -18.73 5.21 -27.62
C PHE A 509 -18.83 3.81 -26.99
N MET A 510 -19.06 2.80 -27.84
CA MET A 510 -18.56 1.45 -27.56
C MET A 510 -17.03 1.51 -27.68
N GLU A 511 -16.33 1.10 -26.61
CA GLU A 511 -14.86 1.09 -26.48
C GLU A 511 -14.17 2.47 -26.46
N SER A 512 -13.88 2.97 -25.25
CA SER A 512 -12.59 3.55 -24.80
C SER A 512 -12.73 4.72 -23.82
N SER A 513 -11.99 4.62 -22.71
CA SER A 513 -11.43 5.72 -21.90
C SER A 513 -12.36 6.82 -21.37
N VAL A 514 -13.42 6.48 -20.61
CA VAL A 514 -13.94 7.44 -19.61
C VAL A 514 -13.15 7.24 -18.31
N LYS A 515 -12.54 8.32 -17.79
CA LYS A 515 -11.64 8.31 -16.62
C LYS A 515 -12.33 8.95 -15.42
N SER A 516 -12.03 8.45 -14.22
CA SER A 516 -12.37 9.15 -12.98
C SER A 516 -11.65 10.50 -12.92
N ALA A 517 -12.39 11.59 -12.76
CA ALA A 517 -11.83 12.93 -12.69
C ALA A 517 -11.28 13.27 -11.29
N HIS A 518 -11.73 12.55 -10.25
CA HIS A 518 -11.35 12.74 -8.85
C HIS A 518 -11.43 11.41 -8.11
N GLU A 519 -10.82 11.32 -6.93
CA GLU A 519 -10.92 10.16 -6.03
C GLU A 519 -11.50 10.61 -4.69
N ILE A 520 -12.34 9.78 -4.09
CA ILE A 520 -12.96 10.04 -2.79
C ILE A 520 -12.38 9.06 -1.79
N ILE A 521 -11.93 9.57 -0.65
CA ILE A 521 -11.45 8.76 0.47
C ILE A 521 -12.40 8.96 1.64
N SER A 522 -12.78 7.85 2.27
CA SER A 522 -13.70 7.82 3.41
C SER A 522 -13.15 6.89 4.49
N ILE A 523 -13.42 7.22 5.74
CA ILE A 523 -12.94 6.46 6.90
C ILE A 523 -14.12 6.17 7.84
N GLY A 524 -14.14 4.96 8.39
CA GLY A 524 -15.09 4.50 9.40
C GLY A 524 -14.55 3.28 10.14
N ARG A 525 -15.11 2.91 11.29
CA ARG A 525 -14.64 1.73 12.05
C ARG A 525 -15.32 0.43 11.65
N SER A 526 -16.25 0.51 10.70
CA SER A 526 -16.83 -0.63 10.01
C SER A 526 -16.75 -0.38 8.50
N PHE A 527 -16.70 -1.46 7.73
CA PHE A 527 -16.76 -1.38 6.28
C PHE A 527 -18.05 -0.68 5.83
N GLU A 528 -19.19 -1.03 6.42
CA GLU A 528 -20.49 -0.46 6.09
C GLU A 528 -20.50 1.06 6.29
N GLU A 529 -19.94 1.55 7.41
CA GLU A 529 -19.85 2.98 7.70
C GLU A 529 -18.99 3.72 6.68
N ALA A 530 -17.76 3.25 6.44
CA ALA A 530 -16.84 3.86 5.50
C ALA A 530 -17.44 3.84 4.08
N PHE A 531 -18.01 2.71 3.68
CA PHE A 531 -18.51 2.48 2.33
C PHE A 531 -19.68 3.40 2.01
N GLN A 532 -20.67 3.51 2.89
CA GLN A 532 -21.79 4.42 2.67
C GLN A 532 -21.37 5.90 2.71
N LYS A 533 -20.37 6.27 3.53
CA LYS A 533 -19.77 7.62 3.48
C LYS A 533 -19.14 7.90 2.11
N ALA A 534 -18.38 6.96 1.57
CA ALA A 534 -17.74 7.07 0.27
C ALA A 534 -18.78 7.34 -0.84
N LEU A 535 -19.84 6.51 -0.88
CA LEU A 535 -20.87 6.59 -1.92
C LEU A 535 -21.61 7.93 -1.92
N ARG A 536 -21.87 8.54 -0.77
CA ARG A 536 -22.54 9.84 -0.68
C ARG A 536 -21.76 11.00 -1.29
N LYS A 537 -20.44 10.90 -1.32
CA LYS A 537 -19.57 11.93 -1.90
C LYS A 537 -19.47 11.80 -3.43
N PHE A 538 -19.96 10.70 -4.01
CA PHE A 538 -19.91 10.44 -5.44
C PHE A 538 -20.77 11.44 -6.22
N ASP A 539 -22.04 11.58 -5.83
CA ASP A 539 -22.98 12.55 -6.38
C ASP A 539 -24.02 12.98 -5.33
N LYS A 540 -24.50 14.22 -5.41
CA LYS A 540 -25.50 14.81 -4.49
C LYS A 540 -26.83 14.04 -4.41
N HIS A 541 -27.15 13.25 -5.43
CA HIS A 541 -28.37 12.44 -5.51
C HIS A 541 -28.21 11.08 -4.82
N ILE A 542 -26.97 10.61 -4.62
CA ILE A 542 -26.67 9.34 -3.95
C ILE A 542 -26.67 9.56 -2.44
N THR A 543 -27.54 8.84 -1.73
CA THR A 543 -27.70 8.95 -0.27
C THR A 543 -26.97 7.88 0.53
N GLY A 544 -26.45 6.87 -0.15
CA GLY A 544 -25.78 5.71 0.42
C GLY A 544 -25.86 4.53 -0.56
N PHE A 545 -25.79 3.31 -0.03
CA PHE A 545 -25.95 2.09 -0.80
C PHE A 545 -27.44 1.76 -0.98
N ASP A 546 -28.12 2.54 -1.82
CA ASP A 546 -29.56 2.44 -2.05
C ASP A 546 -29.87 1.66 -3.34
N PRO A 547 -30.87 0.75 -3.31
CA PRO A 547 -31.39 0.11 -4.50
C PRO A 547 -32.24 1.09 -5.32
N TYR A 548 -32.27 0.91 -6.63
CA TYR A 548 -33.03 1.75 -7.57
C TYR A 548 -34.10 0.93 -8.32
N SER A 549 -35.05 1.64 -8.92
CA SER A 549 -36.23 1.04 -9.55
C SER A 549 -35.93 0.59 -10.98
N GLU A 550 -35.21 -0.52 -11.14
CA GLU A 550 -35.03 -1.18 -12.44
C GLU A 550 -35.03 -2.72 -12.30
N THR A 551 -35.51 -3.41 -13.34
CA THR A 551 -35.37 -4.86 -13.46
C THR A 551 -33.93 -5.21 -13.83
N ILE A 552 -33.30 -6.06 -13.04
CA ILE A 552 -31.90 -6.47 -13.23
C ILE A 552 -31.84 -7.83 -13.90
N THR A 553 -30.88 -7.98 -14.81
CA THR A 553 -30.55 -9.25 -15.44
C THR A 553 -29.16 -9.70 -14.99
N ASP A 554 -28.90 -11.01 -15.04
CA ASP A 554 -27.59 -11.58 -14.69
C ASP A 554 -26.46 -10.98 -15.55
N TYR A 555 -26.77 -10.66 -16.82
CA TYR A 555 -25.84 -9.98 -17.73
C TYR A 555 -25.39 -8.62 -17.20
N LYS A 556 -26.31 -7.82 -16.63
CA LYS A 556 -25.96 -6.52 -16.04
C LYS A 556 -25.09 -6.67 -14.79
N ILE A 557 -25.28 -7.74 -14.00
CA ILE A 557 -24.48 -8.02 -12.80
C ILE A 557 -23.06 -8.48 -13.16
N SER A 558 -22.95 -9.35 -14.18
CA SER A 558 -21.68 -9.87 -14.65
C SER A 558 -20.85 -8.83 -15.40
N THR A 559 -21.51 -7.85 -16.04
CA THR A 559 -20.82 -6.76 -16.72
C THR A 559 -20.33 -5.73 -15.69
N SER A 560 -19.03 -5.48 -15.66
CA SER A 560 -18.47 -4.44 -14.81
C SER A 560 -18.78 -3.06 -15.40
N THR A 561 -19.71 -2.33 -14.79
CA THR A 561 -20.04 -0.95 -15.12
C THR A 561 -19.92 -0.07 -13.88
N ASP A 562 -19.90 1.23 -14.09
CA ASP A 562 -19.85 2.24 -13.01
C ASP A 562 -21.09 2.17 -12.09
N GLU A 563 -22.20 1.62 -12.58
CA GLU A 563 -23.45 1.43 -11.84
C GLU A 563 -23.51 0.08 -11.11
N ARG A 564 -22.50 -0.79 -11.26
CA ARG A 564 -22.49 -2.16 -10.72
C ARG A 564 -22.85 -2.21 -9.25
N ILE A 565 -22.36 -1.25 -8.46
CA ILE A 565 -22.59 -1.21 -7.03
C ILE A 565 -24.09 -1.02 -6.71
N PHE A 566 -24.79 -0.17 -7.45
CA PHE A 566 -26.23 0.06 -7.30
C PHE A 566 -27.05 -1.10 -7.88
N ILE A 567 -26.54 -1.76 -8.93
CA ILE A 567 -27.11 -3.00 -9.48
C ILE A 567 -27.08 -4.08 -8.38
N LEU A 568 -25.97 -4.24 -7.66
CA LEU A 568 -25.85 -5.18 -6.56
C LEU A 568 -26.82 -4.88 -5.42
N ALA A 569 -26.99 -3.62 -5.03
CA ALA A 569 -27.98 -3.19 -4.03
C ALA A 569 -29.40 -3.66 -4.40
N THR A 570 -29.77 -3.46 -5.66
CA THR A 570 -31.10 -3.81 -6.18
C THR A 570 -31.26 -5.32 -6.35
N ALA A 571 -30.23 -6.04 -6.81
CA ALA A 571 -30.24 -7.51 -6.90
C ALA A 571 -30.43 -8.15 -5.51
N LEU A 572 -29.71 -7.65 -4.50
CA LEU A 572 -29.91 -8.05 -3.11
C LEU A 572 -31.33 -7.76 -2.65
N ARG A 573 -31.91 -6.60 -3.00
CA ARG A 573 -33.31 -6.24 -2.71
C ARG A 573 -34.33 -7.10 -3.46
N GLN A 574 -33.97 -7.70 -4.59
CA GLN A 574 -34.80 -8.65 -5.33
C GLN A 574 -34.63 -10.11 -4.83
N GLY A 575 -33.72 -10.35 -3.88
CA GLY A 575 -33.55 -11.67 -3.25
C GLY A 575 -32.51 -12.57 -3.90
N TYR A 576 -31.59 -12.01 -4.69
CA TYR A 576 -30.42 -12.75 -5.14
C TYR A 576 -29.60 -13.24 -3.94
N THR A 577 -29.12 -14.49 -4.01
CA THR A 577 -28.26 -15.06 -2.97
C THR A 577 -26.82 -14.60 -3.13
N ILE A 578 -26.05 -14.66 -2.04
CA ILE A 578 -24.63 -14.29 -2.03
C ILE A 578 -23.84 -15.19 -2.99
N GLU A 579 -24.15 -16.48 -3.04
CA GLU A 579 -23.49 -17.45 -3.92
C GLU A 579 -23.73 -17.12 -5.39
N ARG A 580 -24.96 -16.74 -5.76
CA ARG A 580 -25.27 -16.34 -7.13
C ARG A 580 -24.53 -15.06 -7.51
N LEU A 581 -24.50 -14.07 -6.62
CA LEU A 581 -23.76 -12.83 -6.86
C LEU A 581 -22.26 -13.11 -6.98
N PHE A 582 -21.67 -13.92 -6.10
CA PHE A 582 -20.27 -14.35 -6.20
C PHE A 582 -19.98 -15.03 -7.53
N GLN A 583 -20.85 -15.92 -8.03
CA GLN A 583 -20.61 -16.59 -9.31
C GLN A 583 -20.63 -15.61 -10.49
N LEU A 584 -21.52 -14.61 -10.45
CA LEU A 584 -21.65 -13.60 -11.49
C LEU A 584 -20.53 -12.55 -11.45
N THR A 585 -20.07 -12.17 -10.25
CA THR A 585 -19.16 -11.03 -10.09
C THR A 585 -17.74 -11.38 -9.72
N LYS A 586 -17.56 -12.51 -9.03
CA LYS A 586 -16.33 -12.93 -8.35
C LYS A 586 -15.87 -11.97 -7.24
N ILE A 587 -16.71 -11.00 -6.83
CA ILE A 587 -16.48 -10.16 -5.64
C ILE A 587 -16.51 -11.06 -4.42
N ASP A 588 -15.52 -10.94 -3.54
CA ASP A 588 -15.42 -11.80 -2.35
C ASP A 588 -16.72 -11.78 -1.52
N GLN A 589 -17.12 -12.96 -1.05
CA GLN A 589 -18.39 -13.16 -0.36
C GLN A 589 -18.48 -12.32 0.92
N TRP A 590 -17.36 -12.02 1.58
CA TRP A 590 -17.32 -11.14 2.73
C TRP A 590 -17.93 -9.77 2.41
N PHE A 591 -17.51 -9.13 1.30
CA PHE A 591 -18.06 -7.84 0.88
C PHE A 591 -19.52 -7.94 0.49
N LEU A 592 -19.92 -9.03 -0.20
CA LEU A 592 -21.32 -9.27 -0.55
C LEU A 592 -22.21 -9.43 0.69
N HIS A 593 -21.72 -10.07 1.75
CA HIS A 593 -22.40 -10.15 3.05
C HIS A 593 -22.54 -8.77 3.71
N LYS A 594 -21.52 -7.90 3.59
CA LYS A 594 -21.59 -6.51 4.06
C LYS A 594 -22.61 -5.68 3.29
N TYR A 595 -22.71 -5.86 1.98
CA TYR A 595 -23.78 -5.24 1.19
C TYR A 595 -25.15 -5.76 1.59
N ALA A 596 -25.28 -7.07 1.81
CA ALA A 596 -26.51 -7.68 2.25
C ALA A 596 -26.97 -7.19 3.63
N SER A 597 -26.05 -6.92 4.57
CA SER A 597 -26.40 -6.41 5.89
C SER A 597 -27.09 -5.04 5.81
N ILE A 598 -26.61 -4.15 4.93
CA ILE A 598 -27.22 -2.84 4.66
C ILE A 598 -28.62 -3.00 4.06
N ILE A 599 -28.77 -3.83 3.03
CA ILE A 599 -30.06 -4.04 2.35
C ILE A 599 -31.07 -4.78 3.25
N GLN A 600 -30.60 -5.72 4.06
CA GLN A 600 -31.43 -6.42 5.05
C GLN A 600 -31.95 -5.44 6.10
N PHE A 601 -31.12 -4.50 6.57
CA PHE A 601 -31.56 -3.46 7.50
C PHE A 601 -32.73 -2.64 6.91
N ILE A 602 -32.60 -2.21 5.65
CA ILE A 602 -33.64 -1.47 4.93
C ILE A 602 -34.94 -2.30 4.82
N ARG A 603 -34.83 -3.59 4.45
CA ARG A 603 -35.99 -4.48 4.30
C ARG A 603 -36.74 -4.74 5.60
N GLN A 604 -36.01 -4.85 6.72
CA GLN A 604 -36.60 -5.17 8.02
C GLN A 604 -37.26 -3.95 8.68
N HIS A 605 -36.85 -2.73 8.32
CA HIS A 605 -37.26 -1.51 9.02
C HIS A 605 -37.77 -0.42 8.07
N SER A 606 -38.41 -0.81 6.97
CA SER A 606 -39.06 0.11 6.04
C SER A 606 -40.43 0.51 6.61
N ASP A 607 -40.43 1.38 7.61
CA ASP A 607 -41.56 2.11 8.20
C ASP A 607 -41.01 3.01 9.34
N SER A 608 -41.83 3.92 9.92
CA SER A 608 -41.43 4.95 10.91
C SER A 608 -40.81 4.44 12.23
N SER A 609 -40.58 3.14 12.38
CA SER A 609 -39.93 2.49 13.52
C SER A 609 -38.50 2.97 13.80
N ILE A 610 -37.72 3.34 12.77
CA ILE A 610 -36.30 3.72 12.94
C ILE A 610 -36.16 4.97 13.79
N THR A 611 -37.00 5.99 13.58
CA THR A 611 -36.90 7.26 14.32
C THR A 611 -37.54 7.20 15.70
N GLN A 612 -38.28 6.13 16.03
CA GLN A 612 -38.94 5.95 17.32
C GLN A 612 -38.11 5.12 18.31
N ASP A 613 -37.14 4.33 17.83
CA ASP A 613 -36.28 3.49 18.66
C ASP A 613 -34.82 4.01 18.64
N PRO A 614 -34.29 4.53 19.77
CA PRO A 614 -32.91 5.01 19.87
C PRO A 614 -31.85 3.96 19.50
N LEU A 615 -32.07 2.68 19.85
CA LEU A 615 -31.12 1.61 19.57
C LEU A 615 -31.10 1.30 18.07
N LEU A 616 -32.27 1.31 17.44
CA LEU A 616 -32.40 1.09 16.00
C LEU A 616 -31.80 2.25 15.20
N LEU A 617 -32.05 3.49 15.63
CA LEU A 617 -31.45 4.68 15.02
C LEU A 617 -29.92 4.64 15.14
N LEU A 618 -29.37 4.34 16.32
CA LEU A 618 -27.92 4.20 16.52
C LEU A 618 -27.33 3.10 15.63
N ARG A 619 -28.01 1.96 15.51
CA ARG A 619 -27.61 0.86 14.62
C ARG A 619 -27.58 1.31 13.15
N ALA A 620 -28.57 2.06 12.69
CA ALA A 620 -28.57 2.65 11.34
C ALA A 620 -27.35 3.55 11.13
N LYS A 621 -27.04 4.43 12.11
CA LYS A 621 -25.89 5.33 12.01
C LYS A 621 -24.55 4.58 11.98
N ARG A 622 -24.41 3.49 12.75
CA ARG A 622 -23.22 2.61 12.76
C ARG A 622 -23.03 1.80 11.47
N LEU A 623 -24.13 1.50 10.78
CA LEU A 623 -24.10 0.94 9.42
C LEU A 623 -23.79 2.00 8.35
N GLY A 624 -23.63 3.28 8.72
CA GLY A 624 -23.28 4.36 7.81
C GLY A 624 -24.45 5.09 7.17
N PHE A 625 -25.70 4.85 7.58
CA PHE A 625 -26.86 5.52 6.99
C PHE A 625 -26.84 7.03 7.27
N SER A 626 -27.09 7.83 6.24
CA SER A 626 -27.29 9.29 6.41
C SER A 626 -28.70 9.58 6.93
N ASP A 627 -28.88 10.75 7.53
CA ASP A 627 -30.22 11.18 8.00
C ASP A 627 -31.19 11.26 6.82
N LYS A 628 -30.71 11.71 5.65
CA LYS A 628 -31.43 11.71 4.36
C LYS A 628 -31.78 10.31 3.83
N GLN A 629 -30.96 9.30 4.11
CA GLN A 629 -31.25 7.93 3.70
C GLN A 629 -32.30 7.30 4.63
N ILE A 630 -32.20 7.55 5.93
CA ILE A 630 -33.18 7.07 6.94
C ILE A 630 -34.57 7.66 6.66
N SER A 631 -34.63 8.94 6.31
CA SER A 631 -35.90 9.64 6.04
C SER A 631 -36.69 8.99 4.89
N LYS A 632 -35.99 8.53 3.84
CA LYS A 632 -36.59 7.77 2.72
C LYS A 632 -37.31 6.49 3.15
N TYR A 633 -36.85 5.84 4.21
CA TYR A 633 -37.40 4.56 4.67
C TYR A 633 -38.29 4.69 5.92
N SER A 634 -38.38 5.88 6.52
CA SER A 634 -39.08 6.12 7.79
C SER A 634 -40.33 7.02 7.66
N ASN A 635 -40.75 7.35 6.42
CA ASN A 635 -41.87 8.26 6.13
C ASN A 635 -41.79 9.61 6.88
N CYS A 636 -40.58 10.13 7.07
CA CYS A 636 -40.32 11.41 7.71
C CYS A 636 -39.35 12.24 6.87
N THR A 637 -39.10 13.47 7.28
CA THR A 637 -38.14 14.39 6.67
C THR A 637 -36.75 14.20 7.27
N GLU A 638 -35.70 14.60 6.54
CA GLU A 638 -34.31 14.56 7.03
C GLU A 638 -34.14 15.38 8.34
N ILE A 639 -34.87 16.48 8.46
CA ILE A 639 -34.84 17.35 9.65
C ILE A 639 -35.45 16.63 10.86
N GLU A 640 -36.54 15.88 10.67
CA GLU A 640 -37.15 15.09 11.75
C GLU A 640 -36.24 13.96 12.23
N VAL A 641 -35.55 13.26 11.30
CA VAL A 641 -34.54 12.25 11.68
C VAL A 641 -33.44 12.89 12.52
N ARG A 642 -32.96 14.07 12.11
CA ARG A 642 -31.93 14.81 12.84
C ARG A 642 -32.41 15.23 14.22
N ALA A 643 -33.64 15.72 14.34
CA ALA A 643 -34.24 16.11 15.62
C ALA A 643 -34.34 14.91 16.59
N CYS A 644 -34.81 13.75 16.10
CA CYS A 644 -34.87 12.51 16.89
C CYS A 644 -33.46 12.08 17.34
N ARG A 645 -32.49 12.20 16.44
CA ARG A 645 -31.09 11.87 16.71
C ARG A 645 -30.51 12.78 17.82
N GLU A 646 -30.80 14.07 17.80
CA GLU A 646 -30.38 15.03 18.82
C GLU A 646 -31.09 14.80 20.17
N GLU A 647 -32.40 14.50 20.16
CA GLU A 647 -33.19 14.14 21.34
C GLU A 647 -32.64 12.88 22.04
N PHE A 648 -32.26 11.86 21.27
CA PHE A 648 -31.66 10.64 21.80
C PHE A 648 -30.16 10.75 22.10
N HIS A 649 -29.57 11.95 21.93
CA HIS A 649 -28.14 12.20 22.12
C HIS A 649 -27.22 11.30 21.27
N ILE A 650 -27.70 10.89 20.09
CA ILE A 650 -26.94 10.07 19.15
C ILE A 650 -26.11 11.01 18.27
N ARG A 651 -24.80 11.06 18.50
CA ARG A 651 -23.88 11.86 17.67
C ARG A 651 -22.69 11.01 17.23
N PRO A 652 -22.02 11.37 16.13
CA PRO A 652 -20.74 10.79 15.84
C PRO A 652 -19.71 11.32 16.87
N PHE A 653 -18.65 10.56 17.04
CA PHE A 653 -17.49 10.93 17.83
C PHE A 653 -16.30 11.21 16.92
N LEU A 654 -15.46 12.13 17.38
CA LEU A 654 -14.23 12.53 16.71
C LEU A 654 -13.08 11.61 17.11
N LYS A 655 -12.41 11.03 16.12
CA LYS A 655 -11.30 10.09 16.27
C LYS A 655 -10.06 10.56 15.54
N GLN A 656 -8.91 10.29 16.13
CA GLN A 656 -7.62 10.64 15.55
C GLN A 656 -7.09 9.49 14.68
N ILE A 657 -6.38 9.86 13.62
CA ILE A 657 -5.53 8.96 12.84
C ILE A 657 -4.14 9.06 13.43
N ASP A 658 -3.70 7.98 14.10
CA ASP A 658 -2.49 7.99 14.91
C ASP A 658 -1.38 7.07 14.40
N ASN A 659 -1.62 6.29 13.33
CA ASN A 659 -0.75 5.30 12.71
C ASN A 659 -0.27 4.10 13.60
N VAL A 660 -0.63 4.06 14.88
CA VAL A 660 -0.18 3.03 15.86
C VAL A 660 -1.33 2.38 16.66
N PHE A 661 -2.58 2.50 16.23
CA PHE A 661 -3.72 1.85 16.90
C PHE A 661 -3.84 2.26 18.38
N GLY A 662 -3.61 3.53 18.71
CA GLY A 662 -3.70 4.04 20.09
C GLY A 662 -2.61 3.56 21.04
N GLU A 663 -1.53 2.94 20.54
CA GLU A 663 -0.35 2.60 21.35
C GLU A 663 0.27 3.85 21.99
N ARG A 664 0.23 4.98 21.26
CA ARG A 664 0.71 6.29 21.70
C ARG A 664 -0.29 7.38 21.32
N SER A 665 -0.21 8.51 22.01
CA SER A 665 -1.09 9.65 21.74
C SER A 665 -0.52 10.50 20.59
N PRO A 666 -1.27 10.73 19.50
CA PRO A 666 -0.83 11.59 18.40
C PRO A 666 -0.79 13.06 18.82
N LYS A 667 0.17 13.80 18.23
CA LYS A 667 0.31 15.25 18.45
C LYS A 667 -0.36 16.07 17.34
N THR A 668 -0.86 15.42 16.30
CA THR A 668 -1.54 16.04 15.17
C THR A 668 -3.06 15.92 15.30
N ASP A 669 -3.74 16.91 14.71
CA ASP A 669 -5.20 16.95 14.67
C ASP A 669 -5.70 16.37 13.34
N TYR A 670 -5.24 15.16 12.99
CA TYR A 670 -5.73 14.44 11.81
C TYR A 670 -6.93 13.54 12.19
N LEU A 671 -8.13 13.91 11.72
CA LEU A 671 -9.38 13.48 12.37
C LEU A 671 -10.42 12.89 11.41
N TYR A 672 -11.22 11.96 11.93
CA TYR A 672 -12.43 11.45 11.27
C TYR A 672 -13.60 11.30 12.25
N PHE A 673 -14.83 11.28 11.73
CA PHE A 673 -16.03 11.03 12.53
C PHE A 673 -16.45 9.57 12.45
N THR A 674 -16.91 9.00 13.57
CA THR A 674 -17.53 7.66 13.59
C THR A 674 -18.63 7.52 14.64
N TYR A 675 -19.65 6.72 14.34
CA TYR A 675 -20.67 6.30 15.32
C TYR A 675 -20.25 5.07 16.15
N GLU A 676 -19.11 4.44 15.83
CA GLU A 676 -18.55 3.28 16.54
C GLU A 676 -17.54 3.70 17.62
N SER A 677 -17.99 4.59 18.49
CA SER A 677 -17.24 5.04 19.66
C SER A 677 -18.17 5.39 20.83
N LYS A 678 -17.56 5.66 21.98
CA LYS A 678 -18.20 6.17 23.21
C LYS A 678 -17.63 7.52 23.67
N LYS A 679 -16.49 7.95 23.13
CA LYS A 679 -15.82 9.21 23.48
C LYS A 679 -15.06 9.78 22.29
N ASP A 680 -14.90 11.10 22.29
CA ASP A 680 -13.99 11.80 21.39
C ASP A 680 -12.54 11.61 21.88
N ASP A 681 -11.59 11.51 20.95
CA ASP A 681 -10.16 11.51 21.29
C ASP A 681 -9.61 12.93 21.46
N PHE A 682 -10.33 13.90 20.89
CA PHE A 682 -9.94 15.30 20.89
C PHE A 682 -11.04 16.18 21.51
N GLN A 683 -10.64 17.13 22.35
CA GLN A 683 -11.51 18.20 22.83
C GLN A 683 -11.27 19.46 22.00
N LEU A 684 -12.32 19.96 21.32
CA LEU A 684 -12.26 21.21 20.55
C LEU A 684 -11.99 22.40 21.48
N ASN A 685 -10.73 22.79 21.61
CA ASN A 685 -10.34 24.06 22.23
C ASN A 685 -10.47 25.18 21.18
N SER A 686 -11.14 26.27 21.53
CA SER A 686 -11.53 27.39 20.65
C SER A 686 -10.40 28.19 19.98
N GLN A 687 -9.14 27.78 20.11
CA GLN A 687 -7.96 28.51 19.66
C GLN A 687 -7.17 27.84 18.51
N ARG A 688 -7.52 26.61 18.10
CA ARG A 688 -6.87 25.93 16.97
C ARG A 688 -7.91 25.48 15.95
N SER A 689 -7.75 25.91 14.70
CA SER A 689 -8.50 25.38 13.56
C SER A 689 -7.84 24.07 13.15
N PRO A 690 -8.45 22.89 13.42
CA PRO A 690 -7.83 21.62 13.09
C PRO A 690 -7.92 21.38 11.57
N SER A 691 -6.97 20.61 11.03
CA SER A 691 -7.07 20.05 9.67
C SER A 691 -8.09 18.92 9.66
N ILE A 692 -9.37 19.27 9.71
CA ILE A 692 -10.48 18.31 9.74
C ILE A 692 -10.71 17.78 8.32
N PHE A 693 -10.73 16.46 8.13
CA PHE A 693 -11.31 15.86 6.92
C PHE A 693 -12.81 16.18 6.93
N TYR A 694 -13.23 17.17 6.13
CA TYR A 694 -14.63 17.52 5.99
C TYR A 694 -15.38 16.37 5.30
N ASN A 695 -15.93 15.48 6.13
CA ASN A 695 -16.81 14.39 5.72
C ASN A 695 -18.28 14.82 5.60
N ASP A 696 -18.58 16.12 5.61
CA ASP A 696 -19.97 16.62 5.47
C ASP A 696 -20.57 16.36 4.09
#